data_AF-B1XN49-F1
#
_entry.id   AF-B1XN49-F1
#
_cell.length_a   1.000
_cell.length_b   1.000
_cell.length_c   1.000
_cell.angle_alpha   90.00
_cell.angle_beta   90.00
_cell.angle_gamma   90.00
#
_symmetry.space_group_name_H-M   'P 1'
#
loop_
_entity.id
_entity.type
_entity.pdbx_description
1 polymer ?
#
loop_
_entity_poly.entity_id
_entity_poly.type
_entity_poly.pdbx_seq_one_letter_code
_entity_poly.pdbx_strand_id
1 'polypeptide(L)'
;MGFNGKGCHFPKFFNPCSMSASKSPAPLLAYFTAFFYILFSLIPDSHSMMVAWSWVFVWQVGLFCPLLWFLVQLWDNRRLYLLGNGFDQGLIAILISLGISTLGAEFPQQARWQAWACLGFIAALYPISRWLNSVTGRYRLFLGQGYLSLAFVAFSLALWLSRTFLPEIERLRDLGVDGAVQQFDFSLLELRNWAPLGHQNYVAGYLILCLPTLLGLAILHRDWRRWLWLTGGVIGAVDLYTTSSRGGWLGLAIASVVAFGFAWGFSQIRKFYLVLAGIISTGVLGIFVLTNNRLYNLVVPILQGEFGELNYRWVNAQVGGAMGLDHWWTGAGLGNAFLLYQNYRPITAGRLSEIIYQLHSTPVQLWAEMGIWGLGLFFGSIVFLGVILWRLRGHVKGMAREDRILLGSIYTGLVGYWALSWTDYQLDNVAISGIITILVALLAAIARQDQPQISLPFQPNPEKFLGKPRLVALGLVGIYGAVAIWLAPIQAAWERSSTGFLALRQETPDYDRFVENLTAAHDLAPWEPYYSYQLGWNLGELALQTTDLEQRQHYLQEAIQWFDQGNQASPYREFGRSNVAWLHIANNEPNLATADFYQSAQLVPAKRGIFYGLGLSLLAQDKTDLAVEAIALEILRDPPFITSPIWRGGGLGELYPAVVARVMGHYEQLLAQYPDDPLLHRCRGGIAWWIGDFALAETEFRQYFDATALSLLPGREALGQETAIALLQATWENPEKRLELLEEAWARVSPQQPLTDQQRQEFLATMANSPDFATWIRVGAPVLQYRRQRSGFNVNSRHIDGDNPTDFWTVSENLAINTWFGEFFPSVVYKPRFDLQLQPLRDSLYATLKTEINP
;
A
#
# COMPACT_ATOMS: atom_id res chain seq x y z
N MET A 1 -33.25 -68.78 68.12
CA MET A 1 -34.13 -69.40 67.09
C MET A 1 -33.65 -68.94 65.71
N GLY A 2 -33.51 -69.89 64.77
CA GLY A 2 -32.78 -69.80 63.49
C GLY A 2 -33.13 -68.62 62.57
N PHE A 3 -32.15 -68.07 61.86
CA PHE A 3 -31.61 -68.51 60.54
C PHE A 3 -32.55 -68.25 59.35
N ASN A 4 -32.18 -67.27 58.51
CA ASN A 4 -32.12 -67.30 57.03
C ASN A 4 -31.93 -65.86 56.53
N GLY A 5 -30.98 -65.50 55.66
CA GLY A 5 -29.90 -66.21 55.00
C GLY A 5 -29.14 -65.24 54.07
N LYS A 6 -27.88 -65.59 53.77
CA LYS A 6 -27.07 -65.33 52.55
C LYS A 6 -27.04 -63.89 51.98
N GLY A 7 -25.90 -63.25 51.73
CA GLY A 7 -24.53 -63.72 51.64
C GLY A 7 -23.55 -62.57 51.41
N CYS A 8 -22.26 -62.89 51.53
CA CYS A 8 -21.13 -62.00 51.44
C CYS A 8 -20.98 -61.34 50.06
N HIS A 9 -20.67 -60.04 50.04
CA HIS A 9 -19.93 -59.40 48.96
C HIS A 9 -18.85 -58.48 49.54
N PHE A 10 -17.60 -58.80 49.21
CA PHE A 10 -16.43 -57.95 49.40
C PHE A 10 -16.58 -56.60 48.67
N PRO A 11 -15.97 -55.50 49.17
CA PRO A 11 -16.12 -54.17 48.60
C PRO A 11 -15.36 -54.04 47.28
N LYS A 12 -16.08 -53.78 46.19
CA LYS A 12 -15.50 -53.26 44.95
C LYS A 12 -15.14 -51.79 45.18
N PHE A 13 -13.85 -51.54 45.40
CA PHE A 13 -13.19 -50.31 44.97
C PHE A 13 -13.38 -50.16 43.44
N PHE A 14 -13.42 -48.91 42.95
CA PHE A 14 -13.84 -48.43 41.62
C PHE A 14 -15.34 -48.10 41.46
N ASN A 15 -15.71 -46.98 42.07
CA ASN A 15 -16.75 -46.09 41.54
C ASN A 15 -16.06 -44.96 40.77
N PRO A 16 -16.12 -44.89 39.43
CA PRO A 16 -15.68 -43.72 38.69
C PRO A 16 -16.82 -42.69 38.69
N CYS A 17 -17.07 -42.08 39.86
CA CYS A 17 -18.05 -41.02 39.98
C CYS A 17 -17.43 -39.86 40.76
N SER A 18 -16.78 -38.97 40.01
CA SER A 18 -16.69 -37.51 40.22
C SER A 18 -15.43 -36.94 39.55
N MET A 19 -15.33 -37.04 38.22
CA MET A 19 -14.59 -35.99 37.52
C MET A 19 -15.46 -34.74 37.63
N SER A 20 -14.98 -33.74 38.39
CA SER A 20 -15.57 -32.41 38.42
C SER A 20 -15.87 -31.97 36.99
N ALA A 21 -17.09 -31.50 36.72
CA ALA A 21 -17.43 -30.91 35.43
C ALA A 21 -16.48 -29.72 35.17
N SER A 22 -15.40 -29.96 34.43
CA SER A 22 -14.46 -28.91 34.03
C SER A 22 -15.25 -27.88 33.23
N LYS A 23 -15.25 -26.62 33.68
CA LYS A 23 -15.89 -25.52 32.96
C LYS A 23 -15.32 -25.47 31.53
N SER A 24 -16.19 -25.46 30.51
CA SER A 24 -15.76 -25.38 29.10
C SER A 24 -14.85 -24.16 28.89
N PRO A 25 -13.73 -24.28 28.16
CA PRO A 25 -12.82 -23.17 27.90
C PRO A 25 -13.36 -22.17 26.84
N ALA A 26 -14.52 -22.46 26.22
CA ALA A 26 -15.08 -21.64 25.15
C ALA A 26 -15.29 -20.14 25.51
N PRO A 27 -15.75 -19.76 26.72
CA PRO A 27 -15.88 -18.34 27.07
C PRO A 27 -14.54 -17.61 27.11
N LEU A 28 -13.48 -18.27 27.59
CA LEU A 28 -12.13 -17.68 27.66
C LEU A 28 -11.59 -17.38 26.25
N LEU A 29 -11.73 -18.33 25.32
CA LEU A 29 -11.30 -18.15 23.93
C LEU A 29 -12.06 -17.02 23.21
N ALA A 30 -13.35 -16.84 23.52
CA ALA A 30 -14.12 -15.72 23.00
C ALA A 30 -13.64 -14.37 23.56
N TYR A 31 -13.28 -14.30 24.85
CA TYR A 31 -12.69 -13.10 25.43
C TYR A 31 -11.32 -12.77 24.82
N PHE A 32 -10.48 -13.78 24.57
CA PHE A 32 -9.22 -13.56 23.84
C PHE A 32 -9.46 -13.08 22.41
N THR A 33 -10.40 -13.70 21.69
CA THR A 33 -10.79 -13.27 20.34
C THR A 33 -11.22 -11.79 20.35
N ALA A 34 -12.08 -11.40 21.30
CA ALA A 34 -12.51 -10.02 21.45
C ALA A 34 -11.36 -9.08 21.84
N PHE A 35 -10.46 -9.52 22.74
CA PHE A 35 -9.30 -8.74 23.17
C PHE A 35 -8.38 -8.42 21.99
N PHE A 36 -7.98 -9.41 21.20
CA PHE A 36 -7.11 -9.18 20.04
C PHE A 36 -7.79 -8.31 18.97
N TYR A 37 -9.08 -8.50 18.72
CA TYR A 37 -9.83 -7.63 17.81
C TYR A 37 -9.86 -6.17 18.27
N ILE A 38 -10.14 -5.93 19.57
CA ILE A 38 -10.12 -4.59 20.17
C ILE A 38 -8.71 -3.99 20.10
N LEU A 39 -7.69 -4.78 20.41
CA LEU A 39 -6.28 -4.36 20.38
C LEU A 39 -5.90 -3.85 18.97
N PHE A 40 -6.13 -4.64 17.93
CA PHE A 40 -5.79 -4.25 16.54
C PHE A 40 -6.70 -3.16 15.96
N SER A 41 -7.86 -2.91 16.59
CA SER A 41 -8.72 -1.77 16.23
C SER A 41 -8.23 -0.46 16.84
N LEU A 42 -7.52 -0.48 17.97
CA LEU A 42 -7.17 0.73 18.72
C LEU A 42 -5.67 1.01 18.79
N ILE A 43 -4.79 0.03 18.59
CA ILE A 43 -3.35 0.27 18.67
C ILE A 43 -2.90 1.20 17.53
N PRO A 44 -2.06 2.24 17.80
CA PRO A 44 -1.55 3.11 16.76
C PRO A 44 -0.77 2.33 15.70
N ASP A 45 -0.92 2.71 14.44
CA ASP A 45 -0.32 2.08 13.27
C ASP A 45 -0.60 0.58 13.14
N SER A 46 -1.78 0.12 13.58
CA SER A 46 -2.07 -1.31 13.72
C SER A 46 -1.82 -2.13 12.46
N HIS A 47 -2.13 -1.60 11.27
CA HIS A 47 -1.88 -2.29 10.01
C HIS A 47 -0.39 -2.44 9.70
N SER A 48 0.41 -1.39 9.91
CA SER A 48 1.87 -1.44 9.75
C SER A 48 2.50 -2.36 10.78
N MET A 49 2.00 -2.37 12.02
CA MET A 49 2.48 -3.29 13.05
C MET A 49 2.26 -4.76 12.68
N MET A 50 1.24 -5.12 11.89
CA MET A 50 1.01 -6.53 11.51
C MET A 50 2.18 -7.17 10.77
N VAL A 51 3.10 -6.37 10.23
CA VAL A 51 4.29 -6.79 9.49
C VAL A 51 5.60 -6.50 10.21
N ALA A 52 5.53 -6.22 11.52
CA ALA A 52 6.69 -6.06 12.40
C ALA A 52 6.80 -7.22 13.40
N TRP A 53 8.02 -7.56 13.80
CA TRP A 53 8.21 -8.40 14.98
C TRP A 53 8.00 -7.57 16.27
N SER A 54 7.35 -8.08 17.32
CA SER A 54 6.68 -9.39 17.49
C SER A 54 5.19 -9.36 17.13
N TRP A 55 4.69 -8.27 16.55
CA TRP A 55 3.28 -8.06 16.28
C TRP A 55 2.70 -9.02 15.23
N VAL A 56 3.53 -9.47 14.29
CA VAL A 56 3.18 -10.55 13.36
C VAL A 56 2.74 -11.80 14.11
N PHE A 57 3.46 -12.20 15.16
CA PHE A 57 3.07 -13.33 16.00
C PHE A 57 1.78 -13.05 16.78
N VAL A 58 1.64 -11.83 17.32
CA VAL A 58 0.48 -11.43 18.14
C VAL A 58 -0.83 -11.52 17.36
N TRP A 59 -0.91 -10.98 16.12
CA TRP A 59 -2.16 -11.10 15.34
C TRP A 59 -2.41 -12.55 14.91
N GLN A 60 -1.36 -13.33 14.67
CA GLN A 60 -1.51 -14.73 14.31
C GLN A 60 -2.14 -15.55 15.44
N VAL A 61 -1.65 -15.38 16.67
CA VAL A 61 -2.27 -15.94 17.88
C VAL A 61 -3.71 -15.45 18.02
N GLY A 62 -3.96 -14.17 17.73
CA GLY A 62 -5.31 -13.60 17.68
C GLY A 62 -6.27 -14.33 16.74
N LEU A 63 -5.82 -14.73 15.55
CA LEU A 63 -6.62 -15.49 14.59
C LEU A 63 -6.72 -16.99 14.91
N PHE A 64 -5.78 -17.55 15.68
CA PHE A 64 -5.93 -18.91 16.23
C PHE A 64 -7.00 -19.01 17.31
N CYS A 65 -7.25 -17.94 18.08
CA CYS A 65 -8.27 -17.92 19.13
C CYS A 65 -9.68 -18.31 18.64
N PRO A 66 -10.25 -17.70 17.58
CA PRO A 66 -11.56 -18.10 17.06
C PRO A 66 -11.58 -19.51 16.45
N LEU A 67 -10.47 -19.99 15.88
CA LEU A 67 -10.35 -21.37 15.39
C LEU A 67 -10.47 -22.37 16.54
N LEU A 68 -9.70 -22.17 17.62
CA LEU A 68 -9.78 -22.99 18.82
C LEU A 68 -11.17 -22.90 19.47
N TRP A 69 -11.77 -21.71 19.48
CA TRP A 69 -13.12 -21.52 20.00
C TRP A 69 -14.15 -22.35 19.23
N PHE A 70 -14.07 -22.35 17.90
CA PHE A 70 -14.91 -23.17 17.04
C PHE A 70 -14.69 -24.67 17.28
N LEU A 71 -13.44 -25.12 17.44
CA LEU A 71 -13.11 -26.53 17.71
C LEU A 71 -13.65 -27.02 19.06
N VAL A 72 -13.42 -26.26 20.13
CA VAL A 72 -13.97 -26.55 21.47
C VAL A 72 -15.49 -26.65 21.39
N GLN A 73 -16.11 -25.73 20.65
CA GLN A 73 -17.54 -25.77 20.44
C GLN A 73 -18.01 -27.06 19.73
N LEU A 74 -17.34 -27.50 18.66
CA LEU A 74 -17.67 -28.77 18.00
C LEU A 74 -17.48 -29.97 18.93
N TRP A 75 -16.40 -29.96 19.72
CA TRP A 75 -16.02 -31.05 20.62
C TRP A 75 -17.00 -31.25 21.78
N ASP A 76 -17.32 -30.15 22.47
CA ASP A 76 -18.19 -30.15 23.65
C ASP A 76 -19.63 -30.47 23.28
N ASN A 77 -20.12 -29.89 22.17
CA ASN A 77 -21.54 -29.98 21.81
C ASN A 77 -21.86 -31.17 20.92
N ARG A 78 -20.84 -31.83 20.34
CA ARG A 78 -20.99 -32.96 19.42
C ARG A 78 -21.90 -32.64 18.23
N ARG A 79 -21.96 -31.37 17.83
CA ARG A 79 -22.82 -30.82 16.78
C ARG A 79 -22.15 -29.62 16.11
N LEU A 80 -22.27 -29.53 14.79
CA LEU A 80 -21.99 -28.32 14.01
C LEU A 80 -23.30 -27.53 13.87
N TYR A 81 -23.35 -26.32 14.38
CA TYR A 81 -24.51 -25.44 14.24
C TYR A 81 -24.35 -24.57 12.99
N LEU A 82 -25.28 -24.68 12.04
CA LEU A 82 -25.22 -23.99 10.75
C LEU A 82 -25.66 -22.53 10.87
N LEU A 83 -25.16 -21.66 10.00
CA LEU A 83 -25.58 -20.25 9.96
C LEU A 83 -27.01 -20.11 9.41
N GLY A 84 -27.37 -20.94 8.42
CA GLY A 84 -28.67 -20.99 7.77
C GLY A 84 -28.82 -20.00 6.62
N ASN A 85 -29.98 -20.00 5.96
CA ASN A 85 -30.39 -19.01 4.94
C ASN A 85 -29.48 -18.80 3.72
N GLY A 86 -28.51 -19.68 3.45
CA GLY A 86 -27.56 -19.52 2.34
C GLY A 86 -26.15 -19.12 2.77
N PHE A 87 -25.95 -18.74 4.04
CA PHE A 87 -24.65 -18.29 4.54
C PHE A 87 -23.60 -19.41 4.52
N ASP A 88 -23.98 -20.65 4.87
CA ASP A 88 -23.07 -21.79 4.83
C ASP A 88 -22.60 -22.09 3.39
N GLN A 89 -23.48 -21.95 2.38
CA GLN A 89 -23.11 -22.11 0.97
C GLN A 89 -22.15 -21.01 0.51
N GLY A 90 -22.37 -19.76 0.95
CA GLY A 90 -21.45 -18.65 0.69
C GLY A 90 -20.05 -18.92 1.29
N LEU A 91 -19.99 -19.44 2.51
CA LEU A 91 -18.71 -19.82 3.15
C LEU A 91 -18.03 -20.98 2.43
N ILE A 92 -18.77 -22.00 1.99
CA ILE A 92 -18.22 -23.10 1.19
C ILE A 92 -17.65 -22.55 -0.13
N ALA A 93 -18.35 -21.62 -0.79
CA ALA A 93 -17.84 -20.97 -2.00
C ALA A 93 -16.53 -20.23 -1.72
N ILE A 94 -16.44 -19.46 -0.62
CA ILE A 94 -15.19 -18.79 -0.22
C ILE A 94 -14.06 -19.81 -0.01
N LEU A 95 -14.30 -20.89 0.74
CA LEU A 95 -13.29 -21.91 1.01
C LEU A 95 -12.82 -22.62 -0.27
N ILE A 96 -13.73 -22.93 -1.19
CA ILE A 96 -13.38 -23.50 -2.50
C ILE A 96 -12.53 -22.52 -3.30
N SER A 97 -12.93 -21.25 -3.38
CA SER A 97 -12.18 -20.22 -4.11
C SER A 97 -10.78 -20.02 -3.53
N LEU A 98 -10.63 -20.00 -2.20
CA LEU A 98 -9.33 -19.96 -1.53
C LEU A 98 -8.47 -21.18 -1.90
N GLY A 99 -9.06 -22.37 -1.90
CA GLY A 99 -8.38 -23.60 -2.30
C GLY A 99 -7.91 -23.57 -3.76
N ILE A 100 -8.78 -23.17 -4.69
CA ILE A 100 -8.46 -23.07 -6.12
C ILE A 100 -7.32 -22.05 -6.34
N SER A 101 -7.41 -20.87 -5.74
CA SER A 101 -6.38 -19.84 -5.87
C SER A 101 -5.05 -20.25 -5.24
N THR A 102 -5.06 -20.88 -4.06
CA THR A 102 -3.83 -21.35 -3.42
C THR A 102 -3.15 -22.46 -4.21
N LEU A 103 -3.92 -23.33 -4.88
CA LEU A 103 -3.37 -24.41 -5.72
C LEU A 103 -2.80 -23.90 -7.05
N GLY A 104 -3.37 -22.83 -7.62
CA GLY A 104 -2.90 -22.19 -8.84
C GLY A 104 -1.89 -21.06 -8.61
N ALA A 105 -1.44 -20.85 -7.38
CA ALA A 105 -0.58 -19.73 -7.01
C ALA A 105 0.84 -19.91 -7.55
N GLU A 106 1.39 -18.84 -8.14
CA GLU A 106 2.78 -18.81 -8.62
C GLU A 106 3.78 -18.83 -7.46
N PHE A 107 3.49 -18.09 -6.38
CA PHE A 107 4.21 -18.14 -5.12
C PHE A 107 3.35 -18.84 -4.04
N PRO A 108 3.40 -20.17 -3.93
CA PRO A 108 2.44 -20.92 -3.10
C PRO A 108 2.61 -20.69 -1.60
N GLN A 109 3.81 -20.36 -1.12
CA GLN A 109 4.02 -20.12 0.31
C GLN A 109 3.33 -18.83 0.77
N GLN A 110 3.40 -17.77 -0.05
CA GLN A 110 2.71 -16.52 0.20
C GLN A 110 1.18 -16.70 0.16
N ALA A 111 0.67 -17.44 -0.83
CA ALA A 111 -0.76 -17.77 -0.91
C ALA A 111 -1.26 -18.55 0.30
N ARG A 112 -0.49 -19.53 0.79
CA ARG A 112 -0.83 -20.28 2.02
C ARG A 112 -0.84 -19.36 3.24
N TRP A 113 0.13 -18.46 3.35
CA TRP A 113 0.25 -17.52 4.47
C TRP A 113 -0.97 -16.59 4.56
N GLN A 114 -1.45 -16.09 3.43
CA GLN A 114 -2.65 -15.25 3.43
C GLN A 114 -3.95 -16.06 3.58
N ALA A 115 -4.03 -17.25 2.96
CA ALA A 115 -5.23 -18.08 2.99
C ALA A 115 -5.58 -18.56 4.41
N TRP A 116 -4.60 -18.93 5.24
CA TRP A 116 -4.90 -19.39 6.61
C TRP A 116 -5.43 -18.23 7.48
N ALA A 117 -4.97 -16.99 7.27
CA ALA A 117 -5.48 -15.83 7.99
C ALA A 117 -6.99 -15.64 7.74
N CYS A 118 -7.45 -15.83 6.50
CA CYS A 118 -8.88 -15.82 6.17
C CYS A 118 -9.69 -16.88 6.95
N LEU A 119 -9.10 -18.06 7.22
CA LEU A 119 -9.78 -19.12 7.96
C LEU A 119 -10.12 -18.70 9.39
N GLY A 120 -9.28 -17.88 10.04
CA GLY A 120 -9.54 -17.36 11.38
C GLY A 120 -10.82 -16.55 11.47
N PHE A 121 -11.05 -15.64 10.52
CA PHE A 121 -12.27 -14.85 10.43
C PHE A 121 -13.51 -15.71 10.09
N ILE A 122 -13.37 -16.65 9.15
CA ILE A 122 -14.46 -17.57 8.78
C ILE A 122 -14.87 -18.42 9.99
N ALA A 123 -13.90 -18.94 10.75
CA ALA A 123 -14.16 -19.76 11.92
C ALA A 123 -14.88 -19.00 13.03
N ALA A 124 -14.63 -17.69 13.18
CA ALA A 124 -15.30 -16.87 14.19
C ALA A 124 -16.82 -16.76 13.96
N LEU A 125 -17.31 -16.85 12.72
CA LEU A 125 -18.74 -16.71 12.39
C LEU A 125 -19.63 -17.72 13.11
N TYR A 126 -19.21 -18.99 13.16
CA TYR A 126 -19.98 -20.08 13.73
C TYR A 126 -20.22 -19.94 15.25
N PRO A 127 -19.18 -19.81 16.09
CA PRO A 127 -19.36 -19.70 17.52
C PRO A 127 -19.96 -18.36 17.93
N ILE A 128 -19.68 -17.25 17.21
CA ILE A 128 -20.39 -15.98 17.41
C ILE A 128 -21.88 -16.16 17.13
N SER A 129 -22.26 -16.67 15.96
CA SER A 129 -23.67 -16.79 15.56
C SER A 129 -24.50 -17.63 16.53
N ARG A 130 -23.88 -18.62 17.18
CA ARG A 130 -24.54 -19.43 18.21
C ARG A 130 -24.92 -18.64 19.46
N TRP A 131 -24.14 -17.63 19.84
CA TRP A 131 -24.45 -16.76 20.99
C TRP A 131 -25.51 -15.71 20.66
N LEU A 132 -25.94 -15.61 19.40
CA LEU A 132 -26.87 -14.61 18.88
C LEU A 132 -28.30 -15.14 18.68
N ASN A 133 -28.65 -16.24 19.33
CA ASN A 133 -29.99 -16.87 19.23
C ASN A 133 -31.12 -16.09 19.95
N SER A 134 -30.81 -14.99 20.65
CA SER A 134 -31.81 -14.13 21.27
C SER A 134 -31.64 -12.68 20.80
N VAL A 135 -32.75 -11.93 20.76
CA VAL A 135 -32.76 -10.48 20.49
C VAL A 135 -31.79 -9.75 21.43
N THR A 136 -31.79 -10.11 22.72
CA THR A 136 -30.89 -9.53 23.72
C THR A 136 -29.42 -9.82 23.43
N GLY A 137 -29.08 -11.04 22.99
CA GLY A 137 -27.72 -11.40 22.60
C GLY A 137 -27.24 -10.61 21.38
N ARG A 138 -28.08 -10.51 20.34
CA ARG A 138 -27.83 -9.68 19.14
C ARG A 138 -27.58 -8.22 19.49
N TYR A 139 -28.47 -7.65 20.29
CA TYR A 139 -28.33 -6.29 20.77
C TYR A 139 -27.07 -6.07 21.61
N ARG A 140 -26.71 -6.99 22.52
CA ARG A 140 -25.49 -6.85 23.35
C ARG A 140 -24.21 -6.84 22.54
N LEU A 141 -24.08 -7.73 21.55
CA LEU A 141 -22.89 -7.74 20.68
C LEU A 141 -22.81 -6.45 19.85
N PHE A 142 -23.94 -6.01 19.28
CA PHE A 142 -24.02 -4.76 18.52
C PHE A 142 -23.70 -3.53 19.38
N LEU A 143 -24.17 -3.52 20.64
CA LEU A 143 -23.84 -2.49 21.62
C LEU A 143 -22.35 -2.48 21.96
N GLY A 144 -21.74 -3.65 22.16
CA GLY A 144 -20.29 -3.78 22.38
C GLY A 144 -19.48 -3.24 21.21
N GLN A 145 -19.86 -3.57 19.98
CA GLN A 145 -19.25 -3.00 18.78
C GLN A 145 -19.45 -1.47 18.73
N GLY A 146 -20.60 -0.95 19.10
CA GLY A 146 -20.84 0.50 19.19
C GLY A 146 -19.92 1.22 20.16
N TYR A 147 -19.65 0.64 21.34
CA TYR A 147 -18.68 1.20 22.28
C TYR A 147 -17.25 1.18 21.72
N LEU A 148 -16.86 0.10 21.03
CA LEU A 148 -15.57 0.06 20.35
C LEU A 148 -15.50 1.11 19.24
N SER A 149 -16.56 1.32 18.47
CA SER A 149 -16.65 2.38 17.46
C SER A 149 -16.52 3.78 18.07
N LEU A 150 -17.12 4.05 19.24
CA LEU A 150 -16.91 5.31 19.96
C LEU A 150 -15.45 5.48 20.41
N ALA A 151 -14.87 4.43 20.98
CA ALA A 151 -13.47 4.44 21.40
C ALA A 151 -12.54 4.70 20.22
N PHE A 152 -12.79 4.05 19.08
CA PHE A 152 -12.05 4.25 17.83
C PHE A 152 -12.11 5.72 17.38
N VAL A 153 -13.32 6.28 17.25
CA VAL A 153 -13.50 7.68 16.80
C VAL A 153 -12.78 8.67 17.73
N ALA A 154 -12.91 8.48 19.04
CA ALA A 154 -12.26 9.34 20.01
C ALA A 154 -10.73 9.22 19.93
N PHE A 155 -10.22 7.99 19.83
CA PHE A 155 -8.78 7.72 19.81
C PHE A 155 -8.12 8.13 18.49
N SER A 156 -8.78 7.87 17.35
CA SER A 156 -8.39 8.32 16.01
C SER A 156 -8.13 9.83 15.99
N LEU A 157 -9.14 10.63 16.37
CA LEU A 157 -9.01 12.07 16.39
C LEU A 157 -8.01 12.57 17.41
N ALA A 158 -7.95 11.98 18.61
CA ALA A 158 -6.97 12.36 19.63
C ALA A 158 -5.53 12.15 19.15
N LEU A 159 -5.26 11.00 18.50
CA LEU A 159 -3.96 10.71 17.93
C LEU A 159 -3.62 11.66 16.78
N TRP A 160 -4.51 11.83 15.80
CA TRP A 160 -4.24 12.72 14.67
C TRP A 160 -4.05 14.18 15.12
N LEU A 161 -4.87 14.66 16.05
CA LEU A 161 -4.72 15.99 16.61
C LEU A 161 -3.36 16.18 17.28
N SER A 162 -2.95 15.23 18.12
CA SER A 162 -1.70 15.34 18.90
C SER A 162 -0.43 15.05 18.11
N ARG A 163 -0.49 14.18 17.10
CA ARG A 163 0.69 13.71 16.35
C ARG A 163 0.89 14.39 15.01
N THR A 164 -0.16 14.98 14.42
CA THR A 164 -0.10 15.50 13.06
C THR A 164 -0.61 16.94 13.00
N PHE A 165 -1.86 17.19 13.40
CA PHE A 165 -2.46 18.50 13.22
C PHE A 165 -1.79 19.58 14.09
N LEU A 166 -1.72 19.41 15.41
CA LEU A 166 -1.14 20.44 16.29
C LEU A 166 0.35 20.71 16.01
N PRO A 167 1.21 19.69 15.83
CA PRO A 167 2.61 19.92 15.47
C PRO A 167 2.79 20.68 14.15
N GLU A 168 1.96 20.40 13.14
CA GLU A 168 2.04 21.10 11.86
C GLU A 168 1.58 22.57 11.99
N ILE A 169 0.54 22.83 12.78
CA ILE A 169 0.11 24.21 13.08
C ILE A 169 1.21 24.98 13.84
N GLU A 170 1.91 24.32 14.76
CA GLU A 170 3.06 24.92 15.46
C GLU A 170 4.19 25.24 14.48
N ARG A 171 4.56 24.29 13.62
CA ARG A 171 5.56 24.50 12.55
C ARG A 171 5.20 25.68 11.65
N LEU A 172 3.94 25.80 11.23
CA LEU A 172 3.50 26.93 10.39
C LEU A 172 3.55 28.26 11.13
N ARG A 173 3.23 28.28 12.43
CA ARG A 173 3.35 29.50 13.26
C ARG A 173 4.80 29.92 13.45
N ASP A 174 5.70 28.97 13.66
CA ASP A 174 7.13 29.24 13.81
C ASP A 174 7.74 29.82 12.51
N LEU A 175 7.15 29.46 11.36
CA LEU A 175 7.49 30.04 10.06
C LEU A 175 6.83 31.42 9.80
N GLY A 176 6.11 31.98 10.78
CA GLY A 176 5.45 33.29 10.63
C GLY A 176 4.26 33.29 9.69
N VAL A 177 3.65 32.13 9.43
CA VAL A 177 2.53 32.00 8.50
C VAL A 177 1.23 32.52 9.14
N ASP A 178 0.80 33.70 8.70
CA ASP A 178 -0.48 34.27 9.10
C ASP A 178 -1.65 33.34 8.71
N GLY A 179 -2.52 33.05 9.68
CA GLY A 179 -3.62 32.12 9.46
C GLY A 179 -3.18 30.66 9.28
N ALA A 180 -2.17 30.20 10.03
CA ALA A 180 -1.64 28.83 9.98
C ALA A 180 -2.73 27.71 9.93
N VAL A 181 -3.85 27.87 10.63
CA VAL A 181 -4.96 26.90 10.62
C VAL A 181 -5.65 26.83 9.25
N GLN A 182 -5.84 27.98 8.59
CA GLN A 182 -6.42 28.05 7.26
C GLN A 182 -5.47 27.50 6.18
N GLN A 183 -4.17 27.45 6.46
CA GLN A 183 -3.13 26.98 5.54
C GLN A 183 -2.78 25.49 5.71
N PHE A 184 -3.41 24.77 6.64
CA PHE A 184 -3.19 23.33 6.79
C PHE A 184 -3.59 22.57 5.53
N ASP A 185 -2.64 21.90 4.89
CA ASP A 185 -2.85 21.29 3.57
C ASP A 185 -3.22 19.81 3.63
N PHE A 186 -4.50 19.50 3.50
CA PHE A 186 -4.99 18.11 3.37
C PHE A 186 -4.64 17.46 2.02
N SER A 187 -4.08 18.20 1.05
CA SER A 187 -3.57 17.61 -0.19
C SER A 187 -2.37 16.70 0.10
N LEU A 188 -1.53 17.09 1.06
CA LEU A 188 -0.41 16.31 1.57
C LEU A 188 -0.91 15.06 2.29
N LEU A 189 -0.44 13.88 1.84
CA LEU A 189 -0.91 12.60 2.36
C LEU A 189 -0.56 12.42 3.84
N GLU A 190 0.63 12.86 4.25
CA GLU A 190 1.16 12.74 5.62
C GLU A 190 0.36 13.54 6.65
N LEU A 191 -0.35 14.58 6.19
CA LEU A 191 -1.17 15.44 7.05
C LEU A 191 -2.60 14.91 7.24
N ARG A 192 -3.03 13.91 6.45
CA ARG A 192 -4.36 13.30 6.56
C ARG A 192 -4.44 12.40 7.79
N ASN A 193 -5.65 12.21 8.30
CA ASN A 193 -5.84 11.33 9.44
C ASN A 193 -5.60 9.86 9.07
N TRP A 194 -4.45 9.34 9.51
CA TRP A 194 -4.00 7.96 9.36
C TRP A 194 -4.36 7.05 10.55
N ALA A 195 -4.74 7.62 11.69
CA ALA A 195 -4.80 6.93 12.97
C ALA A 195 -6.16 6.26 13.26
N PRO A 196 -6.19 5.18 14.07
CA PRO A 196 -5.05 4.40 14.54
C PRO A 196 -4.55 3.37 13.51
N LEU A 197 -5.18 3.25 12.33
CA LEU A 197 -4.92 2.13 11.42
C LEU A 197 -3.65 2.28 10.55
N GLY A 198 -2.93 3.40 10.64
CA GLY A 198 -1.71 3.67 9.88
C GLY A 198 -1.91 4.18 8.46
N HIS A 199 -3.17 4.33 8.00
CA HIS A 199 -3.47 4.82 6.66
C HIS A 199 -4.88 5.39 6.57
N GLN A 200 -5.02 6.56 5.94
CA GLN A 200 -6.25 7.34 5.89
C GLN A 200 -7.44 6.62 5.24
N ASN A 201 -7.18 5.80 4.22
CA ASN A 201 -8.27 5.05 3.60
C ASN A 201 -8.78 3.92 4.50
N TYR A 202 -7.91 3.30 5.31
CA TYR A 202 -8.32 2.25 6.24
C TYR A 202 -9.20 2.82 7.36
N VAL A 203 -8.82 3.99 7.89
CA VAL A 203 -9.65 4.74 8.85
C VAL A 203 -11.01 5.05 8.25
N ALA A 204 -11.06 5.56 7.02
CA ALA A 204 -12.31 5.81 6.31
C ALA A 204 -13.15 4.54 6.14
N GLY A 205 -12.54 3.42 5.73
CA GLY A 205 -13.19 2.11 5.58
C GLY A 205 -13.85 1.63 6.86
N TYR A 206 -13.12 1.69 7.98
CA TYR A 206 -13.64 1.31 9.29
C TYR A 206 -14.77 2.25 9.77
N LEU A 207 -14.63 3.56 9.53
CA LEU A 207 -15.66 4.55 9.88
C LEU A 207 -16.96 4.34 9.11
N ILE A 208 -16.91 3.94 7.83
CA ILE A 208 -18.12 3.62 7.04
C ILE A 208 -18.91 2.43 7.64
N LEU A 209 -18.23 1.51 8.32
CA LEU A 209 -18.87 0.40 9.04
C LEU A 209 -19.35 0.83 10.44
N CYS A 210 -18.65 1.77 11.08
CA CYS A 210 -18.96 2.28 12.42
C CYS A 210 -20.14 3.26 12.45
N LEU A 211 -20.21 4.23 11.52
CA LEU A 211 -21.20 5.31 11.56
C LEU A 211 -22.65 4.79 11.55
N PRO A 212 -23.03 3.81 10.69
CA PRO A 212 -24.37 3.24 10.71
C PRO A 212 -24.69 2.50 12.02
N THR A 213 -23.66 1.92 12.67
CA THR A 213 -23.78 1.26 13.97
C THR A 213 -24.11 2.28 15.07
N LEU A 214 -23.37 3.39 15.13
CA LEU A 214 -23.61 4.49 16.08
C LEU A 214 -25.00 5.11 15.88
N LEU A 215 -25.39 5.40 14.64
CA LEU A 215 -26.72 5.94 14.32
C LEU A 215 -27.84 4.96 14.69
N GLY A 216 -27.65 3.65 14.46
CA GLY A 216 -28.59 2.62 14.89
C GLY A 216 -28.83 2.63 16.41
N LEU A 217 -27.74 2.71 17.19
CA LEU A 217 -27.82 2.80 18.65
C LEU A 217 -28.47 4.11 19.13
N ALA A 218 -28.19 5.23 18.46
CA ALA A 218 -28.86 6.50 18.72
C ALA A 218 -30.38 6.41 18.51
N ILE A 219 -30.85 5.69 17.49
CA ILE A 219 -32.28 5.49 17.23
C ILE A 219 -32.89 4.57 18.29
N LEU A 220 -32.17 3.54 18.74
CA LEU A 220 -32.66 2.57 19.72
C LEU A 220 -32.91 3.20 21.10
N HIS A 221 -31.95 3.97 21.60
CA HIS A 221 -31.97 4.56 22.94
C HIS A 221 -32.83 5.83 22.99
N ARG A 222 -33.42 6.12 24.15
CA ARG A 222 -34.22 7.34 24.40
C ARG A 222 -33.73 8.14 25.61
N ASP A 223 -32.76 7.60 26.33
CA ASP A 223 -32.12 8.21 27.49
C ASP A 223 -30.88 9.01 27.06
N TRP A 224 -30.03 9.39 28.03
CA TRP A 224 -28.79 10.13 27.77
C TRP A 224 -27.85 9.42 26.78
N ARG A 225 -27.93 8.09 26.66
CA ARG A 225 -27.08 7.31 25.75
C ARG A 225 -27.39 7.64 24.30
N ARG A 226 -28.63 8.05 23.97
CA ARG A 226 -28.96 8.55 22.63
C ARG A 226 -28.03 9.68 22.22
N TRP A 227 -27.79 10.64 23.12
CA TRP A 227 -26.91 11.77 22.86
C TRP A 227 -25.46 11.34 22.76
N LEU A 228 -25.01 10.39 23.58
CA LEU A 228 -23.68 9.79 23.45
C LEU A 228 -23.46 9.22 22.03
N TRP A 229 -24.40 8.44 21.52
CA TRP A 229 -24.31 7.84 20.18
C TRP A 229 -24.40 8.87 19.06
N LEU A 230 -25.26 9.89 19.19
CA LEU A 230 -25.38 10.98 18.22
C LEU A 230 -24.10 11.82 18.17
N THR A 231 -23.56 12.20 19.32
CA THR A 231 -22.28 12.91 19.42
C THR A 231 -21.16 12.07 18.83
N GLY A 232 -21.11 10.77 19.12
CA GLY A 232 -20.18 9.84 18.48
C GLY A 232 -20.31 9.79 16.97
N GLY A 233 -21.53 9.77 16.44
CA GLY A 233 -21.78 9.81 14.99
C GLY A 233 -21.33 11.12 14.35
N VAL A 234 -21.57 12.27 15.00
CA VAL A 234 -21.11 13.59 14.52
C VAL A 234 -19.59 13.68 14.54
N ILE A 235 -18.97 13.30 15.66
CA ILE A 235 -17.51 13.30 15.79
C ILE A 235 -16.89 12.30 14.79
N GLY A 236 -17.51 11.13 14.57
CA GLY A 236 -17.05 10.16 13.58
C GLY A 236 -17.18 10.65 12.13
N ALA A 237 -18.15 11.53 11.84
CA ALA A 237 -18.25 12.18 10.53
C ALA A 237 -17.15 13.25 10.35
N VAL A 238 -16.79 13.96 11.42
CA VAL A 238 -15.61 14.84 11.43
C VAL A 238 -14.33 14.03 11.23
N ASP A 239 -14.21 12.89 11.91
CA ASP A 239 -13.10 11.95 11.75
C ASP A 239 -12.98 11.50 10.28
N LEU A 240 -14.07 11.06 9.66
CA LEU A 240 -14.09 10.71 8.24
C LEU A 240 -13.65 11.89 7.35
N TYR A 241 -14.07 13.11 7.66
CA TYR A 241 -13.64 14.30 6.94
C TYR A 241 -12.12 14.54 7.06
N THR A 242 -11.50 14.28 8.21
CA THR A 242 -10.03 14.43 8.39
C THR A 242 -9.22 13.44 7.56
N THR A 243 -9.79 12.30 7.15
CA THR A 243 -9.10 11.32 6.28
C THR A 243 -8.88 11.80 4.85
N SER A 244 -9.67 12.76 4.35
CA SER A 244 -9.68 13.15 2.93
C SER A 244 -9.92 12.01 1.93
N SER A 245 -10.49 10.88 2.36
CA SER A 245 -10.65 9.72 1.49
C SER A 245 -11.81 9.89 0.51
N ARG A 246 -11.51 9.92 -0.80
CA ARG A 246 -12.52 9.89 -1.87
C ARG A 246 -13.42 8.67 -1.77
N GLY A 247 -12.83 7.51 -1.47
CA GLY A 247 -13.53 6.25 -1.23
C GLY A 247 -14.48 6.32 -0.04
N GLY A 248 -14.04 6.98 1.04
CA GLY A 248 -14.85 7.33 2.21
C GLY A 248 -16.14 8.05 1.82
N TRP A 249 -16.04 9.13 1.04
CA TRP A 249 -17.21 9.90 0.61
C TRP A 249 -18.14 9.12 -0.31
N LEU A 250 -17.60 8.33 -1.26
CA LEU A 250 -18.41 7.44 -2.10
C LEU A 250 -19.18 6.42 -1.25
N GLY A 251 -18.49 5.78 -0.29
CA GLY A 251 -19.10 4.85 0.64
C GLY A 251 -20.22 5.49 1.47
N LEU A 252 -19.99 6.70 1.98
CA LEU A 252 -20.99 7.45 2.75
C LEU A 252 -22.22 7.84 1.91
N ALA A 253 -22.02 8.25 0.65
CA ALA A 253 -23.09 8.60 -0.25
C ALA A 253 -23.99 7.39 -0.55
N ILE A 254 -23.39 6.24 -0.91
CA ILE A 254 -24.14 5.01 -1.16
C ILE A 254 -24.81 4.50 0.13
N ALA A 255 -24.12 4.55 1.28
CA ALA A 255 -24.70 4.21 2.57
C ALA A 255 -25.95 5.07 2.87
N SER A 256 -25.90 6.37 2.59
CA SER A 256 -27.04 7.29 2.80
C SER A 256 -28.23 6.93 1.91
N VAL A 257 -28.00 6.58 0.65
CA VAL A 257 -29.05 6.10 -0.28
C VAL A 257 -29.67 4.79 0.23
N VAL A 258 -28.85 3.85 0.69
CA VAL A 258 -29.32 2.56 1.24
C VAL A 258 -30.10 2.76 2.52
N ALA A 259 -29.63 3.63 3.42
CA ALA A 259 -30.34 3.97 4.67
C ALA A 259 -31.71 4.59 4.38
N PHE A 260 -31.78 5.52 3.42
CA PHE A 260 -33.04 6.12 2.97
C PHE A 260 -33.97 5.06 2.36
N GLY A 261 -33.48 4.22 1.45
CA GLY A 261 -34.26 3.14 0.83
C GLY A 261 -34.79 2.13 1.85
N PHE A 262 -33.98 1.76 2.84
CA PHE A 262 -34.39 0.89 3.93
C PHE A 262 -35.47 1.55 4.80
N ALA A 263 -35.28 2.82 5.18
CA ALA A 263 -36.27 3.57 5.94
C ALA A 263 -37.59 3.72 5.16
N TRP A 264 -37.52 3.97 3.85
CA TRP A 264 -38.67 4.10 2.96
C TRP A 264 -39.49 2.82 2.87
N GLY A 265 -38.83 1.67 2.74
CA GLY A 265 -39.48 0.37 2.63
C GLY A 265 -40.02 -0.18 3.95
N PHE A 266 -39.29 0.03 5.05
CA PHE A 266 -39.46 -0.76 6.27
C PHE A 266 -39.69 0.04 7.55
N SER A 267 -39.49 1.36 7.55
CA SER A 267 -39.81 2.17 8.73
C SER A 267 -41.32 2.42 8.88
N GLN A 268 -41.73 2.83 10.08
CA GLN A 268 -43.09 3.29 10.38
C GLN A 268 -43.22 4.82 10.26
N ILE A 269 -42.16 5.51 9.83
CA ILE A 269 -42.15 6.97 9.68
C ILE A 269 -43.01 7.33 8.46
N ARG A 270 -43.83 8.39 8.56
CA ARG A 270 -44.62 8.86 7.42
C ARG A 270 -43.69 9.27 6.29
N LYS A 271 -43.99 8.82 5.05
CA LYS A 271 -43.18 9.07 3.85
C LYS A 271 -42.83 10.55 3.65
N PHE A 272 -43.75 11.45 3.99
CA PHE A 272 -43.52 12.90 3.95
C PHE A 272 -42.28 13.33 4.76
N TYR A 273 -42.11 12.84 5.99
CA TYR A 273 -40.94 13.17 6.82
C TYR A 273 -39.65 12.56 6.29
N LEU A 274 -39.73 11.39 5.64
CA LEU A 274 -38.57 10.81 4.97
C LEU A 274 -38.15 11.65 3.77
N VAL A 275 -39.10 12.08 2.91
CA VAL A 275 -38.80 13.00 1.80
C VAL A 275 -38.18 14.29 2.31
N LEU A 276 -38.77 14.90 3.35
CA LEU A 276 -38.24 16.12 3.94
C LEU A 276 -36.82 15.92 4.50
N ALA A 277 -36.58 14.83 5.23
CA ALA A 277 -35.25 14.50 5.74
C ALA A 277 -34.25 14.25 4.61
N GLY A 278 -34.67 13.60 3.52
CA GLY A 278 -33.85 13.40 2.33
C GLY A 278 -33.47 14.71 1.65
N ILE A 279 -34.45 15.60 1.40
CA ILE A 279 -34.20 16.93 0.82
C ILE A 279 -33.27 17.76 1.71
N ILE A 280 -33.51 17.78 3.02
CA ILE A 280 -32.66 18.51 3.97
C ILE A 280 -31.24 17.94 3.97
N SER A 281 -31.08 16.62 4.03
CA SER A 281 -29.75 15.98 4.08
C SER A 281 -28.97 16.23 2.79
N THR A 282 -29.61 16.07 1.63
CA THR A 282 -29.00 16.36 0.32
C THR A 282 -28.68 17.86 0.17
N GLY A 283 -29.57 18.73 0.62
CA GLY A 283 -29.35 20.18 0.60
C GLY A 283 -28.17 20.60 1.47
N VAL A 284 -28.09 20.09 2.71
CA VAL A 284 -26.97 20.35 3.63
C VAL A 284 -25.66 19.80 3.06
N LEU A 285 -25.66 18.57 2.53
CA LEU A 285 -24.46 17.98 1.91
C LEU A 285 -24.04 18.78 0.67
N GLY A 286 -24.99 19.18 -0.18
CA GLY A 286 -24.74 19.99 -1.37
C GLY A 286 -24.14 21.35 -1.02
N ILE A 287 -24.72 22.05 -0.03
CA ILE A 287 -24.16 23.29 0.49
C ILE A 287 -22.75 23.05 1.04
N PHE A 288 -22.55 22.00 1.84
CA PHE A 288 -21.24 21.68 2.42
C PHE A 288 -20.17 21.39 1.36
N VAL A 289 -20.51 20.68 0.28
CA VAL A 289 -19.60 20.43 -0.85
C VAL A 289 -19.28 21.72 -1.60
N LEU A 290 -20.28 22.57 -1.84
CA LEU A 290 -20.12 23.82 -2.60
C LEU A 290 -19.40 24.92 -1.80
N THR A 291 -19.56 24.97 -0.49
CA THR A 291 -18.91 25.98 0.37
C THR A 291 -17.53 25.54 0.87
N ASN A 292 -17.21 24.26 0.71
CA ASN A 292 -15.91 23.72 1.09
C ASN A 292 -15.05 23.51 -0.16
N ASN A 293 -14.13 24.45 -0.40
CA ASN A 293 -13.18 24.42 -1.52
C ASN A 293 -12.49 23.06 -1.67
N ARG A 294 -12.24 22.33 -0.57
CA ARG A 294 -11.63 21.00 -0.59
C ARG A 294 -12.55 19.94 -1.21
N LEU A 295 -13.82 19.89 -0.80
CA LEU A 295 -14.78 18.93 -1.36
C LEU A 295 -15.13 19.28 -2.80
N TYR A 296 -15.24 20.59 -3.08
CA TYR A 296 -15.38 21.10 -4.44
C TYR A 296 -14.22 20.63 -5.33
N ASN A 297 -12.98 20.81 -4.90
CA ASN A 297 -11.77 20.39 -5.63
C ASN A 297 -11.57 18.86 -5.67
N LEU A 298 -12.30 18.07 -4.89
CA LEU A 298 -12.32 16.61 -5.03
C LEU A 298 -13.33 16.14 -6.09
N VAL A 299 -14.43 16.87 -6.27
CA VAL A 299 -15.54 16.51 -7.17
C VAL A 299 -15.36 17.10 -8.57
N VAL A 300 -14.89 18.34 -8.66
CA VAL A 300 -14.80 19.09 -9.92
C VAL A 300 -13.78 18.51 -10.91
N PRO A 301 -12.56 18.09 -10.50
CA PRO A 301 -11.64 17.41 -11.41
C PRO A 301 -12.23 16.14 -12.03
N ILE A 302 -13.09 15.41 -11.32
CA ILE A 302 -13.77 14.22 -11.85
C ILE A 302 -14.76 14.62 -12.97
N LEU A 303 -15.47 15.73 -12.79
CA LEU A 303 -16.39 16.28 -13.79
C LEU A 303 -15.65 16.91 -14.98
N GLN A 304 -14.42 17.39 -14.76
CA GLN A 304 -13.56 18.01 -15.77
C GLN A 304 -12.59 17.03 -16.46
N GLY A 305 -12.50 15.79 -15.99
CA GLY A 305 -11.63 14.77 -16.55
C GLY A 305 -10.15 14.88 -16.13
N GLU A 306 -9.84 15.53 -15.00
CA GLU A 306 -8.50 15.65 -14.44
C GLU A 306 -8.22 14.56 -13.39
N PHE A 307 -7.17 13.77 -13.62
CA PHE A 307 -7.08 12.41 -13.08
C PHE A 307 -5.78 12.08 -12.31
N GLY A 308 -5.05 13.02 -11.70
CA GLY A 308 -3.75 12.73 -11.03
C GLY A 308 -3.71 11.47 -10.13
N GLU A 309 -4.54 11.42 -9.08
CA GLU A 309 -4.69 10.23 -8.20
C GLU A 309 -5.37 9.04 -8.92
N LEU A 310 -6.19 9.34 -9.92
CA LEU A 310 -6.87 8.34 -10.75
C LEU A 310 -5.90 7.64 -11.72
N ASN A 311 -4.82 8.30 -12.14
CA ASN A 311 -3.76 7.72 -12.96
C ASN A 311 -3.00 6.63 -12.20
N TYR A 312 -2.69 6.88 -10.92
CA TYR A 312 -2.07 5.89 -10.04
C TYR A 312 -2.96 4.64 -9.91
N ARG A 313 -4.26 4.85 -9.63
CA ARG A 313 -5.22 3.74 -9.55
C ARG A 313 -5.47 3.05 -10.89
N TRP A 314 -5.38 3.80 -11.98
CA TRP A 314 -5.53 3.28 -13.34
C TRP A 314 -4.37 2.37 -13.74
N VAL A 315 -3.13 2.73 -13.38
CA VAL A 315 -1.97 1.83 -13.55
C VAL A 315 -2.20 0.54 -12.76
N ASN A 316 -2.59 0.62 -11.49
CA ASN A 316 -2.85 -0.57 -10.68
C ASN A 316 -4.02 -1.42 -11.22
N ALA A 317 -5.05 -0.77 -11.77
CA ALA A 317 -6.16 -1.47 -12.43
C ALA A 317 -5.73 -2.20 -13.70
N GLN A 318 -4.83 -1.61 -14.51
CA GLN A 318 -4.24 -2.29 -15.66
C GLN A 318 -3.41 -3.49 -15.23
N VAL A 319 -2.58 -3.34 -14.19
CA VAL A 319 -1.77 -4.43 -13.63
C VAL A 319 -2.68 -5.59 -13.18
N GLY A 320 -3.67 -5.31 -12.33
CA GLY A 320 -4.58 -6.35 -11.86
C GLY A 320 -5.43 -6.96 -12.97
N GLY A 321 -5.81 -6.15 -13.97
CA GLY A 321 -6.47 -6.60 -15.17
C GLY A 321 -5.64 -7.62 -15.95
N ALA A 322 -4.37 -7.30 -16.22
CA ALA A 322 -3.44 -8.17 -16.92
C ALA A 322 -3.14 -9.45 -16.15
N MET A 323 -2.83 -9.33 -14.84
CA MET A 323 -2.64 -10.48 -13.96
C MET A 323 -3.84 -11.43 -13.98
N GLY A 324 -5.06 -10.89 -13.80
CA GLY A 324 -6.24 -11.74 -13.79
C GLY A 324 -6.60 -12.26 -15.18
N LEU A 325 -6.18 -11.63 -16.29
CA LEU A 325 -6.35 -12.22 -17.62
C LEU A 325 -5.43 -13.42 -17.84
N ASP A 326 -4.17 -13.32 -17.42
CA ASP A 326 -3.19 -14.41 -17.49
C ASP A 326 -3.58 -15.58 -16.58
N HIS A 327 -4.18 -15.29 -15.43
CA HIS A 327 -4.61 -16.28 -14.44
C HIS A 327 -6.13 -16.30 -14.23
N TRP A 328 -6.93 -16.19 -15.30
CA TRP A 328 -8.39 -15.95 -15.18
C TRP A 328 -9.17 -16.99 -14.38
N TRP A 329 -8.73 -18.26 -14.40
CA TRP A 329 -9.44 -19.35 -13.73
C TRP A 329 -9.07 -19.49 -12.26
N THR A 330 -7.78 -19.50 -11.93
CA THR A 330 -7.31 -19.73 -10.55
C THR A 330 -6.99 -18.44 -9.82
N GLY A 331 -6.69 -17.37 -10.54
CA GLY A 331 -5.94 -16.22 -10.03
C GLY A 331 -4.46 -16.55 -9.84
N ALA A 332 -3.66 -15.51 -9.63
CA ALA A 332 -2.22 -15.62 -9.43
C ALA A 332 -1.82 -16.13 -8.02
N GLY A 333 -2.78 -16.24 -7.10
CA GLY A 333 -2.59 -16.62 -5.69
C GLY A 333 -2.76 -15.43 -4.74
N LEU A 334 -3.38 -15.68 -3.57
CA LEU A 334 -3.56 -14.64 -2.53
C LEU A 334 -2.21 -14.04 -2.10
N GLY A 335 -2.14 -12.72 -2.01
CA GLY A 335 -0.92 -12.02 -1.63
C GLY A 335 0.22 -12.07 -2.65
N ASN A 336 0.03 -12.61 -3.86
CA ASN A 336 1.08 -12.65 -4.88
C ASN A 336 1.16 -11.37 -5.71
N ALA A 337 0.17 -10.47 -5.60
CA ALA A 337 0.14 -9.23 -6.38
C ALA A 337 1.43 -8.42 -6.26
N PHE A 338 2.01 -8.32 -5.06
CA PHE A 338 3.23 -7.54 -4.84
C PHE A 338 4.50 -8.17 -5.46
N LEU A 339 4.56 -9.50 -5.54
CA LEU A 339 5.71 -10.23 -6.13
C LEU A 339 5.66 -10.18 -7.66
N LEU A 340 4.46 -10.12 -8.23
CA LEU A 340 4.22 -10.08 -9.68
C LEU A 340 4.06 -8.67 -10.24
N TYR A 341 3.87 -7.67 -9.38
CA TYR A 341 3.43 -6.34 -9.77
C TYR A 341 4.24 -5.74 -10.93
N GLN A 342 5.58 -5.78 -10.85
CA GLN A 342 6.44 -5.17 -11.88
C GLN A 342 6.49 -5.97 -13.18
N ASN A 343 6.26 -7.28 -13.16
CA ASN A 343 6.14 -8.10 -14.38
C ASN A 343 4.95 -7.65 -15.24
N TYR A 344 3.85 -7.28 -14.58
CA TYR A 344 2.60 -6.85 -15.20
C TYR A 344 2.45 -5.34 -15.34
N ARG A 345 3.46 -4.58 -14.90
CA ARG A 345 3.41 -3.13 -14.90
C ARG A 345 3.49 -2.60 -16.33
N PRO A 346 2.50 -1.82 -16.79
CA PRO A 346 2.51 -1.33 -18.16
C PRO A 346 3.63 -0.30 -18.34
N ILE A 347 4.29 -0.33 -19.50
CA ILE A 347 5.36 0.63 -19.86
C ILE A 347 4.89 2.09 -19.78
N THR A 348 3.60 2.33 -20.00
CA THR A 348 2.95 3.65 -19.92
C THR A 348 2.91 4.23 -18.50
N ALA A 349 3.18 3.41 -17.47
CA ALA A 349 3.21 3.85 -16.08
C ALA A 349 4.41 4.76 -15.77
N GLY A 350 5.42 4.85 -16.64
CA GLY A 350 6.58 5.73 -16.41
C GLY A 350 7.25 5.41 -15.08
N ARG A 351 7.40 6.40 -14.20
CA ARG A 351 7.89 6.27 -12.80
C ARG A 351 6.77 6.24 -11.75
N LEU A 352 5.50 6.19 -12.16
CA LEU A 352 4.37 6.19 -11.24
C LEU A 352 4.09 4.77 -10.71
N SER A 353 3.91 4.58 -9.41
CA SER A 353 3.61 3.26 -8.84
C SER A 353 4.67 2.22 -9.25
N GLU A 354 5.93 2.44 -8.90
CA GLU A 354 7.04 1.52 -9.23
C GLU A 354 6.98 0.21 -8.43
N ILE A 355 6.55 0.28 -7.17
CA ILE A 355 6.36 -0.88 -6.29
C ILE A 355 5.15 -0.65 -5.40
N ILE A 356 4.37 -1.70 -5.17
CA ILE A 356 3.14 -1.66 -4.37
C ILE A 356 2.82 -3.06 -3.84
N TYR A 357 2.17 -3.15 -2.68
CA TYR A 357 1.66 -4.44 -2.19
C TYR A 357 0.17 -4.69 -2.45
N GLN A 358 -0.62 -3.64 -2.67
CA GLN A 358 -2.07 -3.72 -2.91
C GLN A 358 -2.49 -2.90 -4.13
N LEU A 359 -3.43 -3.40 -4.93
CA LEU A 359 -3.89 -2.77 -6.17
C LEU A 359 -4.90 -1.64 -5.97
N HIS A 360 -5.18 -1.24 -4.73
CA HIS A 360 -6.07 -0.12 -4.36
C HIS A 360 -7.48 -0.24 -4.96
N SER A 361 -7.97 -1.46 -5.15
CA SER A 361 -9.35 -1.77 -5.50
C SER A 361 -9.62 -3.23 -5.19
N THR A 362 -10.58 -3.51 -4.32
CA THR A 362 -10.94 -4.88 -3.93
C THR A 362 -11.35 -5.77 -5.11
N PRO A 363 -12.23 -5.37 -6.06
CA PRO A 363 -12.54 -6.23 -7.20
C PRO A 363 -11.32 -6.50 -8.09
N VAL A 364 -10.44 -5.52 -8.27
CA VAL A 364 -9.19 -5.69 -9.04
C VAL A 364 -8.24 -6.64 -8.33
N GLN A 365 -8.05 -6.47 -7.01
CA GLN A 365 -7.22 -7.37 -6.20
C GLN A 365 -7.73 -8.80 -6.27
N LEU A 366 -9.04 -8.99 -6.08
CA LEU A 366 -9.67 -10.31 -6.11
C LEU A 366 -9.62 -10.94 -7.52
N TRP A 367 -9.71 -10.14 -8.59
CA TRP A 367 -9.50 -10.61 -9.96
C TRP A 367 -8.06 -11.08 -10.18
N ALA A 368 -7.07 -10.28 -9.78
CA ALA A 368 -5.66 -10.61 -9.93
C ALA A 368 -5.28 -11.87 -9.14
N GLU A 369 -5.72 -11.99 -7.88
CA GLU A 369 -5.27 -13.05 -6.98
C GLU A 369 -6.14 -14.30 -7.00
N MET A 370 -7.44 -14.18 -7.27
CA MET A 370 -8.42 -15.28 -7.24
C MET A 370 -9.16 -15.50 -8.57
N GLY A 371 -8.84 -14.74 -9.62
CA GLY A 371 -9.46 -14.88 -10.93
C GLY A 371 -10.98 -14.66 -10.88
N ILE A 372 -11.70 -15.42 -11.70
CA ILE A 372 -13.17 -15.31 -11.82
C ILE A 372 -13.89 -15.61 -10.51
N TRP A 373 -13.29 -16.43 -9.64
CA TRP A 373 -13.84 -16.75 -8.33
C TRP A 373 -13.85 -15.54 -7.41
N GLY A 374 -12.79 -14.72 -7.45
CA GLY A 374 -12.71 -13.48 -6.69
C GLY A 374 -13.80 -12.49 -7.08
N LEU A 375 -13.99 -12.27 -8.39
CA LEU A 375 -15.07 -11.44 -8.91
C LEU A 375 -16.45 -12.00 -8.56
N GLY A 376 -16.61 -13.32 -8.68
CA GLY A 376 -17.83 -14.03 -8.29
C GLY A 376 -18.18 -13.83 -6.82
N LEU A 377 -17.19 -13.82 -5.92
CA LEU A 377 -17.40 -13.52 -4.50
C LEU A 377 -17.74 -12.05 -4.27
N PHE A 378 -17.06 -11.11 -4.92
CA PHE A 378 -17.30 -9.68 -4.77
C PHE A 378 -18.71 -9.28 -5.23
N PHE A 379 -19.08 -9.61 -6.47
CA PHE A 379 -20.42 -9.32 -7.00
C PHE A 379 -21.50 -10.24 -6.40
N GLY A 380 -21.14 -11.49 -6.10
CA GLY A 380 -22.02 -12.42 -5.41
C GLY A 380 -22.42 -11.92 -4.02
N SER A 381 -21.55 -11.19 -3.31
CA SER A 381 -21.85 -10.64 -1.99
C SER A 381 -23.02 -9.65 -2.01
N ILE A 382 -23.06 -8.70 -2.95
CA ILE A 382 -24.14 -7.70 -3.04
C ILE A 382 -25.45 -8.34 -3.51
N VAL A 383 -25.39 -9.30 -4.44
CA VAL A 383 -26.54 -10.10 -4.86
C VAL A 383 -27.09 -10.90 -3.69
N PHE A 384 -26.21 -11.54 -2.91
CA PHE A 384 -26.57 -12.31 -1.72
C PHE A 384 -27.26 -11.45 -0.67
N LEU A 385 -26.73 -10.25 -0.37
CA LEU A 385 -27.40 -9.27 0.49
C LEU A 385 -28.80 -8.92 -0.04
N GLY A 386 -28.95 -8.66 -1.34
CA GLY A 386 -30.25 -8.42 -1.96
C GLY A 386 -31.25 -9.58 -1.79
N VAL A 387 -30.78 -10.83 -1.97
CA VAL A 387 -31.60 -12.04 -1.79
C VAL A 387 -32.03 -12.21 -0.33
N ILE A 388 -31.14 -12.00 0.63
CA ILE A 388 -31.48 -12.07 2.06
C ILE A 388 -32.52 -11.00 2.40
N LEU A 389 -32.33 -9.75 1.97
CA LEU A 389 -33.30 -8.68 2.21
C LEU A 389 -34.66 -8.99 1.59
N TRP A 390 -34.68 -9.52 0.35
CA TRP A 390 -35.90 -9.93 -0.34
C TRP A 390 -36.66 -11.02 0.42
N ARG A 391 -35.96 -12.02 0.97
CA ARG A 391 -36.56 -13.07 1.80
C ARG A 391 -37.14 -12.50 3.11
N LEU A 392 -36.45 -11.52 3.70
CA LEU A 392 -36.87 -10.92 4.97
C LEU A 392 -37.98 -9.86 4.81
N ARG A 393 -38.14 -9.24 3.64
CA ARG A 393 -38.99 -8.04 3.42
C ARG A 393 -40.41 -8.13 3.98
N GLY A 394 -41.04 -9.31 3.91
CA GLY A 394 -42.41 -9.53 4.40
C GLY A 394 -42.51 -9.56 5.93
N HIS A 395 -41.40 -9.88 6.59
CA HIS A 395 -41.30 -10.05 8.05
C HIS A 395 -40.67 -8.83 8.74
N VAL A 396 -39.91 -7.99 8.04
CA VAL A 396 -39.17 -6.85 8.65
C VAL A 396 -40.05 -5.94 9.51
N LYS A 397 -41.28 -5.67 9.08
CA LYS A 397 -42.20 -4.79 9.84
C LYS A 397 -42.69 -5.41 11.14
N GLY A 398 -42.73 -6.74 11.24
CA GLY A 398 -43.13 -7.50 12.42
C GLY A 398 -41.97 -7.90 13.33
N MET A 399 -40.71 -7.65 12.94
CA MET A 399 -39.55 -7.92 13.79
C MET A 399 -39.53 -7.01 15.02
N ALA A 400 -38.83 -7.47 16.07
CA ALA A 400 -38.49 -6.63 17.22
C ALA A 400 -37.83 -5.32 16.76
N ARG A 401 -38.09 -4.23 17.48
CA ARG A 401 -37.60 -2.89 17.11
C ARG A 401 -36.08 -2.89 17.01
N GLU A 402 -35.42 -3.61 17.92
CA GLU A 402 -33.98 -3.86 17.98
C GLU A 402 -33.48 -4.46 16.68
N ASP A 403 -33.95 -5.65 16.32
CA ASP A 403 -33.50 -6.36 15.12
C ASP A 403 -33.77 -5.58 13.84
N ARG A 404 -34.90 -4.88 13.74
CA ARG A 404 -35.22 -4.05 12.57
C ARG A 404 -34.21 -2.91 12.38
N ILE A 405 -33.80 -2.26 13.47
CA ILE A 405 -32.81 -1.17 13.41
C ILE A 405 -31.40 -1.72 13.14
N LEU A 406 -31.02 -2.80 13.82
CA LEU A 406 -29.76 -3.52 13.57
C LEU A 406 -29.66 -3.93 12.10
N LEU A 407 -30.72 -4.51 11.53
CA LEU A 407 -30.78 -4.91 10.13
C LEU A 407 -30.51 -3.71 9.20
N GLY A 408 -31.17 -2.58 9.42
CA GLY A 408 -30.94 -1.37 8.64
C GLY A 408 -29.49 -0.88 8.73
N SER A 409 -28.95 -0.78 9.96
CA SER A 409 -27.56 -0.37 10.19
C SER A 409 -26.54 -1.30 9.53
N ILE A 410 -26.75 -2.63 9.61
CA ILE A 410 -25.86 -3.63 8.99
C ILE A 410 -25.86 -3.49 7.47
N TYR A 411 -27.02 -3.39 6.83
CA TYR A 411 -27.10 -3.21 5.37
C TYR A 411 -26.46 -1.90 4.92
N THR A 412 -26.74 -0.81 5.64
CA THR A 412 -26.13 0.50 5.36
C THR A 412 -24.60 0.44 5.45
N GLY A 413 -24.05 -0.18 6.50
CA GLY A 413 -22.60 -0.33 6.66
C GLY A 413 -21.95 -1.24 5.62
N LEU A 414 -22.50 -2.44 5.40
CA LEU A 414 -21.92 -3.41 4.46
C LEU A 414 -21.98 -2.92 3.00
N VAL A 415 -23.09 -2.32 2.57
CA VAL A 415 -23.20 -1.79 1.19
C VAL A 415 -22.38 -0.51 1.02
N GLY A 416 -22.30 0.34 2.06
CA GLY A 416 -21.39 1.49 2.06
C GLY A 416 -19.93 1.07 1.91
N TYR A 417 -19.50 0.05 2.66
CA TYR A 417 -18.15 -0.50 2.55
C TYR A 417 -17.91 -1.19 1.19
N TRP A 418 -18.90 -1.91 0.66
CA TRP A 418 -18.83 -2.49 -0.69
C TRP A 418 -18.60 -1.40 -1.76
N ALA A 419 -19.24 -0.23 -1.63
CA ALA A 419 -19.01 0.90 -2.53
C ALA A 419 -17.59 1.50 -2.37
N LEU A 420 -17.11 1.66 -1.13
CA LEU A 420 -15.75 2.11 -0.86
C LEU A 420 -14.69 1.15 -1.43
N SER A 421 -14.96 -0.16 -1.37
CA SER A 421 -14.07 -1.24 -1.81
C SER A 421 -13.73 -1.19 -3.31
N TRP A 422 -14.44 -0.39 -4.12
CA TRP A 422 -14.04 -0.11 -5.51
C TRP A 422 -12.76 0.71 -5.62
N THR A 423 -12.43 1.47 -4.57
CA THR A 423 -11.37 2.47 -4.56
C THR A 423 -10.20 2.14 -3.64
N ASP A 424 -10.31 1.04 -2.89
CA ASP A 424 -9.24 0.51 -2.06
C ASP A 424 -9.41 -0.99 -1.79
N TYR A 425 -8.33 -1.65 -1.36
CA TYR A 425 -8.36 -3.02 -0.83
C TYR A 425 -8.01 -2.99 0.66
N GLN A 426 -8.82 -3.65 1.51
CA GLN A 426 -8.70 -3.51 2.97
C GLN A 426 -9.06 -4.79 3.74
N LEU A 427 -9.19 -5.93 3.05
CA LEU A 427 -9.64 -7.18 3.65
C LEU A 427 -8.54 -7.90 4.46
N ASP A 428 -7.28 -7.49 4.31
CA ASP A 428 -6.16 -7.93 5.14
C ASP A 428 -6.06 -7.17 6.47
N ASN A 429 -6.85 -6.10 6.66
CA ASN A 429 -6.89 -5.34 7.91
C ASN A 429 -7.76 -6.05 8.96
N VAL A 430 -7.18 -6.39 10.12
CA VAL A 430 -7.86 -7.13 11.21
C VAL A 430 -9.08 -6.38 11.76
N ALA A 431 -9.02 -5.05 11.88
CA ALA A 431 -10.13 -4.26 12.39
C ALA A 431 -11.33 -4.29 11.42
N ILE A 432 -11.07 -4.10 10.13
CA ILE A 432 -12.11 -4.07 9.08
C ILE A 432 -12.71 -5.47 8.88
N SER A 433 -11.88 -6.50 8.74
CA SER A 433 -12.35 -7.88 8.61
C SER A 433 -13.07 -8.37 9.88
N GLY A 434 -12.64 -7.92 11.06
CA GLY A 434 -13.31 -8.20 12.33
C GLY A 434 -14.72 -7.62 12.42
N ILE A 435 -14.90 -6.34 12.11
CA ILE A 435 -16.25 -5.73 12.15
C ILE A 435 -17.16 -6.33 11.07
N ILE A 436 -16.65 -6.62 9.86
CA ILE A 436 -17.43 -7.30 8.81
C ILE A 436 -17.90 -8.66 9.31
N THR A 437 -17.02 -9.45 9.95
CA THR A 437 -17.35 -10.75 10.54
C THR A 437 -18.47 -10.62 11.58
N ILE A 438 -18.40 -9.63 12.46
CA ILE A 438 -19.45 -9.37 13.47
C ILE A 438 -20.79 -9.01 12.81
N LEU A 439 -20.78 -8.11 11.83
CA LEU A 439 -22.00 -7.67 11.13
C LEU A 439 -22.63 -8.81 10.31
N VAL A 440 -21.82 -9.64 9.66
CA VAL A 440 -22.29 -10.84 8.94
C VAL A 440 -22.87 -11.89 9.89
N ALA A 441 -22.24 -12.12 11.06
CA ALA A 441 -22.77 -13.05 12.06
C ALA A 441 -24.11 -12.58 12.65
N LEU A 442 -24.25 -11.27 12.91
CA LEU A 442 -25.51 -10.64 13.31
C LEU A 442 -26.57 -10.76 12.21
N LEU A 443 -26.22 -10.49 10.95
CA LEU A 443 -27.14 -10.63 9.83
C LEU A 443 -27.63 -12.08 9.68
N ALA A 444 -26.74 -13.05 9.76
CA ALA A 444 -27.09 -14.47 9.71
C ALA A 444 -28.06 -14.84 10.86
N ALA A 445 -27.83 -14.31 12.06
CA ALA A 445 -28.71 -14.54 13.22
C ALA A 445 -30.09 -13.90 13.06
N ILE A 446 -30.18 -12.65 12.57
CA ILE A 446 -31.45 -11.98 12.28
C ILE A 446 -32.21 -12.71 11.16
N ALA A 447 -31.50 -13.17 10.12
CA ALA A 447 -32.10 -13.86 8.99
C ALA A 447 -32.81 -15.16 9.37
N ARG A 448 -32.46 -15.78 10.51
CA ARG A 448 -33.13 -16.98 11.04
C ARG A 448 -34.53 -16.69 11.60
N GLN A 449 -34.93 -15.44 11.81
CA GLN A 449 -36.28 -15.07 12.29
C GLN A 449 -36.69 -15.83 13.58
N ASP A 450 -35.79 -15.89 14.55
CA ASP A 450 -35.94 -16.63 15.82
C ASP A 450 -36.23 -18.15 15.67
N GLN A 451 -36.08 -18.71 14.48
CA GLN A 451 -36.07 -20.16 14.29
C GLN A 451 -34.83 -20.77 14.96
N PRO A 452 -34.97 -21.97 15.55
CA PRO A 452 -33.86 -22.65 16.19
C PRO A 452 -32.77 -22.96 15.16
N GLN A 453 -31.52 -22.73 15.57
CA GLN A 453 -30.37 -22.98 14.71
C GLN A 453 -30.26 -24.48 14.38
N ILE A 454 -30.20 -24.80 13.09
CA ILE A 454 -30.09 -26.17 12.60
C ILE A 454 -28.69 -26.71 12.95
N SER A 455 -28.64 -27.98 13.40
CA SER A 455 -27.39 -28.64 13.79
C SER A 455 -27.14 -29.95 13.02
N LEU A 456 -25.89 -30.25 12.73
CA LEU A 456 -25.42 -31.51 12.15
C LEU A 456 -24.58 -32.32 13.16
N PRO A 457 -24.97 -33.55 13.54
CA PRO A 457 -26.25 -34.19 13.26
C PRO A 457 -27.41 -33.53 14.03
N PHE A 458 -28.64 -33.76 13.58
CA PHE A 458 -29.85 -33.21 14.21
C PHE A 458 -30.03 -33.70 15.65
N GLN A 459 -29.77 -35.00 15.88
CA GLN A 459 -29.68 -35.60 17.22
C GLN A 459 -28.29 -36.25 17.41
N PRO A 460 -27.54 -35.87 18.45
CA PRO A 460 -26.23 -36.45 18.75
C PRO A 460 -26.45 -37.82 19.37
N ASN A 461 -25.70 -38.82 18.90
CA ASN A 461 -25.69 -40.13 19.55
C ASN A 461 -24.73 -40.07 20.76
N PRO A 462 -25.22 -40.14 22.02
CA PRO A 462 -24.38 -40.02 23.20
C PRO A 462 -23.44 -41.22 23.40
N GLU A 463 -23.80 -42.39 22.86
CA GLU A 463 -23.08 -43.66 23.01
C GLU A 463 -21.82 -43.74 22.14
N LYS A 464 -21.80 -43.03 21.00
CA LYS A 464 -20.61 -42.94 20.15
C LYS A 464 -19.69 -41.82 20.64
N PHE A 465 -18.65 -42.19 21.37
CA PHE A 465 -17.61 -41.26 21.84
C PHE A 465 -16.98 -40.45 20.69
N LEU A 466 -16.75 -41.09 19.52
CA LEU A 466 -16.23 -40.49 18.28
C LEU A 466 -17.35 -40.35 17.22
N GLY A 467 -18.33 -39.47 17.46
CA GLY A 467 -19.32 -39.11 16.44
C GLY A 467 -18.71 -38.27 15.30
N LYS A 468 -19.39 -38.18 14.14
CA LYS A 468 -18.92 -37.43 12.94
C LYS A 468 -18.39 -36.01 13.27
N PRO A 469 -19.05 -35.18 14.11
CA PRO A 469 -18.54 -33.84 14.43
C PRO A 469 -17.23 -33.83 15.22
N ARG A 470 -16.98 -34.85 16.05
CA ARG A 470 -15.70 -34.99 16.76
C ARG A 470 -14.59 -35.48 15.84
N LEU A 471 -14.91 -36.33 14.86
CA LEU A 471 -13.96 -36.69 13.81
C LEU A 471 -13.59 -35.47 12.95
N VAL A 472 -14.57 -34.63 12.59
CA VAL A 472 -14.32 -33.34 11.92
C VAL A 472 -13.46 -32.43 12.80
N ALA A 473 -13.78 -32.31 14.10
CA ALA A 473 -12.97 -31.53 15.02
C ALA A 473 -11.53 -32.06 15.12
N LEU A 474 -11.31 -33.37 15.19
CA LEU A 474 -9.97 -33.97 15.18
C LEU A 474 -9.23 -33.72 13.86
N GLY A 475 -9.92 -33.82 12.73
CA GLY A 475 -9.34 -33.49 11.42
C GLY A 475 -8.92 -32.03 11.33
N LEU A 476 -9.76 -31.10 11.79
CA LEU A 476 -9.45 -29.68 11.85
C LEU A 476 -8.34 -29.36 12.86
N VAL A 477 -8.28 -30.05 14.00
CA VAL A 477 -7.13 -29.97 14.93
C VAL A 477 -5.84 -30.39 14.23
N GLY A 478 -5.86 -31.48 13.45
CA GLY A 478 -4.72 -31.91 12.66
C GLY A 478 -4.29 -30.87 11.62
N ILE A 479 -5.25 -30.28 10.90
CA ILE A 479 -4.99 -29.21 9.91
C ILE A 479 -4.39 -27.97 10.60
N TYR A 480 -4.98 -27.50 11.69
CA TYR A 480 -4.47 -26.31 12.39
C TYR A 480 -3.14 -26.59 13.10
N GLY A 481 -2.92 -27.81 13.59
CA GLY A 481 -1.62 -28.24 14.09
C GLY A 481 -0.56 -28.21 12.99
N ALA A 482 -0.89 -28.67 11.78
CA ALA A 482 0.01 -28.58 10.64
C ALA A 482 0.30 -27.12 10.23
N VAL A 483 -0.71 -26.25 10.24
CA VAL A 483 -0.52 -24.80 9.99
C VAL A 483 0.38 -24.18 11.06
N ALA A 484 0.17 -24.49 12.34
CA ALA A 484 1.00 -23.98 13.43
C ALA A 484 2.47 -24.45 13.31
N ILE A 485 2.69 -25.72 12.98
CA ILE A 485 4.04 -26.28 12.72
C ILE A 485 4.69 -25.59 11.52
N TRP A 486 3.93 -25.33 10.45
CA TRP A 486 4.42 -24.65 9.25
C TRP A 486 4.72 -23.16 9.50
N LEU A 487 3.96 -22.48 10.36
CA LEU A 487 4.20 -21.09 10.73
C LEU A 487 5.41 -20.91 11.66
N ALA A 488 5.76 -21.92 12.47
CA ALA A 488 6.86 -21.84 13.43
C ALA A 488 8.21 -21.39 12.82
N PRO A 489 8.72 -21.98 11.73
CA PRO A 489 9.96 -21.50 11.11
C PRO A 489 9.84 -20.08 10.57
N ILE A 490 8.66 -19.67 10.07
CA ILE A 490 8.42 -18.33 9.54
C ILE A 490 8.45 -17.29 10.69
N GLN A 491 7.82 -17.60 11.82
CA GLN A 491 7.86 -16.76 13.03
C GLN A 491 9.29 -16.63 13.57
N ALA A 492 10.02 -17.74 13.61
CA ALA A 492 11.43 -17.73 13.99
C ALA A 492 12.28 -16.90 13.01
N ALA A 493 11.98 -16.94 11.71
CA ALA A 493 12.66 -16.10 10.72
C ALA A 493 12.45 -14.59 10.99
N TRP A 494 11.22 -14.16 11.31
CA TRP A 494 10.94 -12.77 11.71
C TRP A 494 11.70 -12.37 12.98
N GLU A 495 11.71 -13.22 14.01
CA GLU A 495 12.45 -12.96 15.25
C GLU A 495 13.95 -12.79 14.98
N ARG A 496 14.53 -13.69 14.18
CA ARG A 496 15.94 -13.65 13.78
C ARG A 496 16.23 -12.38 12.99
N SER A 497 15.43 -12.07 11.97
CA SER A 497 15.60 -10.84 11.18
C SER A 497 15.54 -9.57 12.05
N SER A 498 14.56 -9.46 12.94
CA SER A 498 14.43 -8.33 13.86
C SER A 498 15.63 -8.23 14.80
N THR A 499 16.11 -9.35 15.34
CA THR A 499 17.33 -9.42 16.16
C THR A 499 18.57 -8.97 15.39
N GLY A 500 18.67 -9.34 14.10
CA GLY A 500 19.74 -8.88 13.22
C GLY A 500 19.71 -7.37 13.02
N PHE A 501 18.57 -6.77 12.72
CA PHE A 501 18.47 -5.31 12.57
C PHE A 501 18.72 -4.54 13.87
N LEU A 502 18.34 -5.10 15.02
CA LEU A 502 18.71 -4.54 16.31
C LEU A 502 20.22 -4.54 16.53
N ALA A 503 20.97 -5.49 15.96
CA ALA A 503 22.43 -5.51 16.01
C ALA A 503 23.06 -4.38 15.18
N LEU A 504 22.47 -4.04 14.03
CA LEU A 504 22.93 -2.91 13.21
C LEU A 504 22.63 -1.53 13.84
N ARG A 505 21.55 -1.41 14.63
CA ARG A 505 21.14 -0.13 15.24
C ARG A 505 21.88 0.23 16.53
N GLN A 506 22.83 -0.59 16.97
CA GLN A 506 23.66 -0.27 18.13
C GLN A 506 24.59 0.91 17.82
N GLU A 507 25.10 1.58 18.86
CA GLU A 507 26.07 2.69 18.69
C GLU A 507 27.29 2.26 17.86
N THR A 508 27.73 1.03 18.05
CA THR A 508 28.67 0.33 17.17
C THR A 508 27.92 -0.82 16.50
N PRO A 509 27.64 -0.75 15.19
CA PRO A 509 26.92 -1.80 14.48
C PRO A 509 27.65 -3.15 14.55
N ASP A 510 26.94 -4.20 14.96
CA ASP A 510 27.43 -5.58 15.00
C ASP A 510 27.00 -6.31 13.71
N TYR A 511 27.83 -6.20 12.68
CA TYR A 511 27.57 -6.76 11.35
C TYR A 511 27.58 -8.29 11.35
N ASP A 512 28.46 -8.94 12.11
CA ASP A 512 28.54 -10.41 12.15
C ASP A 512 27.25 -11.01 12.69
N ARG A 513 26.74 -10.44 13.79
CA ARG A 513 25.45 -10.88 14.35
C ARG A 513 24.27 -10.57 13.42
N PHE A 514 24.31 -9.46 12.70
CA PHE A 514 23.32 -9.16 11.66
C PHE A 514 23.32 -10.22 10.56
N VAL A 515 24.49 -10.53 10.00
CA VAL A 515 24.65 -11.53 8.93
C VAL A 515 24.23 -12.91 9.42
N GLU A 516 24.68 -13.35 10.60
CA GLU A 516 24.31 -14.63 11.19
C GLU A 516 22.78 -14.76 11.32
N ASN A 517 22.12 -13.75 11.88
CA ASN A 517 20.69 -13.83 12.14
C ASN A 517 19.85 -13.70 10.86
N LEU A 518 20.21 -12.85 9.90
CA LEU A 518 19.46 -12.79 8.64
C LEU A 518 19.71 -14.01 7.75
N THR A 519 20.91 -14.59 7.77
CA THR A 519 21.21 -15.88 7.11
C THR A 519 20.31 -16.96 7.70
N ALA A 520 20.24 -17.06 9.02
CA ALA A 520 19.33 -18.00 9.68
C ALA A 520 17.85 -17.73 9.37
N ALA A 521 17.45 -16.46 9.21
CA ALA A 521 16.10 -16.10 8.79
C ALA A 521 15.81 -16.57 7.36
N HIS A 522 16.75 -16.39 6.42
CA HIS A 522 16.68 -16.91 5.07
C HIS A 522 16.57 -18.44 5.06
N ASP A 523 17.41 -19.15 5.81
CA ASP A 523 17.40 -20.62 5.86
C ASP A 523 16.05 -21.18 6.35
N LEU A 524 15.39 -20.47 7.27
CA LEU A 524 14.07 -20.83 7.80
C LEU A 524 12.92 -20.52 6.82
N ALA A 525 13.06 -19.47 6.00
CA ALA A 525 12.05 -19.04 5.04
C ALA A 525 12.69 -18.55 3.72
N PRO A 526 13.27 -19.47 2.91
CA PRO A 526 14.07 -19.10 1.73
C PRO A 526 13.23 -18.51 0.58
N TRP A 527 11.91 -18.61 0.69
CA TRP A 527 10.96 -18.03 -0.26
C TRP A 527 10.65 -16.55 0.03
N GLU A 528 11.08 -16.00 1.17
CA GLU A 528 10.90 -14.59 1.52
C GLU A 528 12.10 -13.77 1.02
N PRO A 529 11.97 -13.01 -0.07
CA PRO A 529 13.09 -12.28 -0.68
C PRO A 529 13.65 -11.15 0.19
N TYR A 530 12.88 -10.66 1.17
CA TYR A 530 13.28 -9.52 2.00
C TYR A 530 14.63 -9.74 2.71
N TYR A 531 14.86 -10.92 3.27
CA TYR A 531 16.09 -11.22 4.02
C TYR A 531 17.33 -11.20 3.12
N SER A 532 17.26 -11.87 1.98
CA SER A 532 18.36 -11.93 1.00
C SER A 532 18.65 -10.55 0.41
N TYR A 533 17.63 -9.75 0.12
CA TYR A 533 17.82 -8.38 -0.35
C TYR A 533 18.45 -7.45 0.70
N GLN A 534 18.09 -7.61 1.97
CA GLN A 534 18.67 -6.82 3.06
C GLN A 534 20.11 -7.25 3.34
N LEU A 535 20.43 -8.55 3.28
CA LEU A 535 21.82 -9.04 3.35
C LEU A 535 22.66 -8.50 2.19
N GLY A 536 22.18 -8.68 0.95
CA GLY A 536 22.88 -8.20 -0.25
C GLY A 536 23.13 -6.69 -0.20
N TRP A 537 22.12 -5.92 0.21
CA TRP A 537 22.26 -4.47 0.32
C TRP A 537 23.27 -4.06 1.41
N ASN A 538 23.12 -4.54 2.65
CA ASN A 538 24.00 -4.14 3.75
C ASN A 538 25.46 -4.59 3.54
N LEU A 539 25.69 -5.79 2.99
CA LEU A 539 27.04 -6.27 2.67
C LEU A 539 27.65 -5.48 1.50
N GLY A 540 26.85 -5.11 0.50
CA GLY A 540 27.31 -4.24 -0.58
C GLY A 540 27.67 -2.84 -0.07
N GLU A 541 26.89 -2.28 0.85
CA GLU A 541 27.22 -1.03 1.53
C GLU A 541 28.56 -1.13 2.27
N LEU A 542 28.76 -2.21 3.02
CA LEU A 542 29.99 -2.47 3.75
C LEU A 542 31.19 -2.63 2.79
N ALA A 543 31.01 -3.31 1.67
CA ALA A 543 32.02 -3.44 0.63
C ALA A 543 32.43 -2.07 0.05
N LEU A 544 31.48 -1.16 -0.18
CA LEU A 544 31.76 0.19 -0.68
C LEU A 544 32.49 1.08 0.34
N GLN A 545 32.33 0.81 1.63
CA GLN A 545 32.96 1.57 2.72
C GLN A 545 34.31 0.97 3.16
N THR A 546 34.57 -0.30 2.84
CA THR A 546 35.78 -1.02 3.25
C THR A 546 36.96 -0.65 2.36
N THR A 547 38.07 -0.23 2.99
CA THR A 547 39.31 0.15 2.29
C THR A 547 40.24 -1.04 2.04
N ASP A 548 40.21 -2.05 2.90
CA ASP A 548 40.97 -3.29 2.71
C ASP A 548 40.45 -4.07 1.50
N LEU A 549 41.33 -4.39 0.55
CA LEU A 549 40.93 -4.95 -0.75
C LEU A 549 40.40 -6.38 -0.65
N GLU A 550 40.99 -7.21 0.22
CA GLU A 550 40.59 -8.61 0.37
C GLU A 550 39.23 -8.68 1.06
N GLN A 551 39.06 -7.93 2.15
CA GLN A 551 37.81 -7.85 2.88
C GLN A 551 36.69 -7.21 2.03
N ARG A 552 37.02 -6.15 1.29
CA ARG A 552 36.08 -5.53 0.33
C ARG A 552 35.62 -6.54 -0.71
N GLN A 553 36.56 -7.30 -1.29
CA GLN A 553 36.24 -8.31 -2.30
C GLN A 553 35.35 -9.43 -1.73
N HIS A 554 35.62 -9.85 -0.50
CA HIS A 554 34.79 -10.84 0.20
C HIS A 554 33.35 -10.34 0.40
N TYR A 555 33.16 -9.15 0.96
CA TYR A 555 31.82 -8.57 1.13
C TYR A 555 31.10 -8.34 -0.20
N LEU A 556 31.82 -7.93 -1.25
CA LEU A 556 31.26 -7.75 -2.58
C LEU A 556 30.71 -9.06 -3.15
N GLN A 557 31.47 -10.16 -3.03
CA GLN A 557 31.04 -11.47 -3.50
C GLN A 557 29.85 -12.01 -2.71
N GLU A 558 29.84 -11.86 -1.39
CA GLU A 558 28.69 -12.25 -0.57
C GLU A 558 27.45 -11.42 -0.92
N ALA A 559 27.61 -10.11 -1.10
CA ALA A 559 26.51 -9.23 -1.47
C ALA A 559 25.85 -9.67 -2.79
N ILE A 560 26.66 -9.97 -3.81
CA ILE A 560 26.18 -10.49 -5.11
C ILE A 560 25.40 -11.80 -4.91
N GLN A 561 25.96 -12.76 -4.17
CA GLN A 561 25.30 -14.05 -3.92
C GLN A 561 23.95 -13.88 -3.21
N TRP A 562 23.85 -12.97 -2.25
CA TRP A 562 22.59 -12.69 -1.56
C TRP A 562 21.56 -12.02 -2.46
N PHE A 563 21.96 -11.09 -3.33
CA PHE A 563 21.04 -10.55 -4.33
C PHE A 563 20.54 -11.62 -5.31
N ASP A 564 21.42 -12.53 -5.76
CA ASP A 564 21.04 -13.63 -6.64
C ASP A 564 20.00 -14.54 -6.00
N GLN A 565 20.16 -14.88 -4.72
CA GLN A 565 19.16 -15.64 -3.98
C GLN A 565 17.84 -14.87 -3.85
N GLY A 566 17.89 -13.57 -3.57
CA GLY A 566 16.70 -12.72 -3.55
C GLY A 566 15.99 -12.66 -4.91
N ASN A 567 16.74 -12.58 -6.00
CA ASN A 567 16.23 -12.60 -7.38
C ASN A 567 15.68 -13.97 -7.79
N GLN A 568 16.13 -15.07 -7.19
CA GLN A 568 15.50 -16.38 -7.37
C GLN A 568 14.14 -16.47 -6.66
N ALA A 569 14.03 -15.92 -5.45
CA ALA A 569 12.77 -15.88 -4.70
C ALA A 569 11.77 -14.86 -5.28
N SER A 570 12.26 -13.77 -5.88
CA SER A 570 11.44 -12.71 -6.49
C SER A 570 12.04 -12.25 -7.84
N PRO A 571 11.82 -13.02 -8.92
CA PRO A 571 12.47 -12.78 -10.22
C PRO A 571 12.05 -11.50 -10.92
N TYR A 572 10.91 -10.93 -10.51
CA TYR A 572 10.29 -9.75 -11.12
C TYR A 572 10.48 -8.49 -10.27
N ARG A 573 11.59 -8.37 -9.54
CA ARG A 573 11.92 -7.16 -8.79
C ARG A 573 13.14 -6.46 -9.36
N GLU A 574 12.88 -5.30 -9.95
CA GLU A 574 13.85 -4.32 -10.45
C GLU A 574 14.94 -4.03 -9.41
N PHE A 575 14.56 -3.84 -8.15
CA PHE A 575 15.49 -3.47 -7.08
C PHE A 575 16.66 -4.44 -6.95
N GLY A 576 16.37 -5.75 -6.91
CA GLY A 576 17.41 -6.77 -6.76
C GLY A 576 18.30 -6.85 -7.99
N ARG A 577 17.72 -6.68 -9.19
CA ARG A 577 18.45 -6.74 -10.47
C ARG A 577 19.34 -5.52 -10.71
N SER A 578 18.82 -4.30 -10.53
CA SER A 578 19.65 -3.11 -10.74
C SER A 578 20.78 -2.99 -9.73
N ASN A 579 20.54 -3.35 -8.47
CA ASN A 579 21.59 -3.27 -7.46
C ASN A 579 22.67 -4.33 -7.64
N VAL A 580 22.34 -5.58 -7.95
CA VAL A 580 23.36 -6.59 -8.26
C VAL A 580 24.15 -6.23 -9.52
N ALA A 581 23.52 -5.62 -10.51
CA ALA A 581 24.21 -5.16 -11.72
C ALA A 581 25.29 -4.09 -11.42
N TRP A 582 25.02 -3.15 -10.50
CA TRP A 582 26.03 -2.20 -10.03
C TRP A 582 27.18 -2.89 -9.30
N LEU A 583 26.91 -3.93 -8.51
CA LEU A 583 27.93 -4.73 -7.85
C LEU A 583 28.76 -5.54 -8.86
N HIS A 584 28.16 -6.10 -9.91
CA HIS A 584 28.87 -6.75 -11.01
C HIS A 584 29.81 -5.79 -11.75
N ILE A 585 29.40 -4.53 -11.98
CA ILE A 585 30.32 -3.50 -12.51
C ILE A 585 31.50 -3.31 -11.56
N ALA A 586 31.24 -3.16 -10.25
CA ALA A 586 32.29 -2.99 -9.26
C ALA A 586 33.21 -4.22 -9.14
N ASN A 587 32.69 -5.42 -9.45
CA ASN A 587 33.41 -6.69 -9.46
C ASN A 587 34.08 -7.01 -10.81
N ASN A 588 34.07 -6.08 -11.77
CA ASN A 588 34.63 -6.24 -13.11
C ASN A 588 34.00 -7.40 -13.92
N GLU A 589 32.68 -7.58 -13.77
CA GLU A 589 31.87 -8.60 -14.46
C GLU A 589 30.82 -7.95 -15.39
N PRO A 590 31.24 -7.21 -16.44
CA PRO A 590 30.34 -6.37 -17.22
C PRO A 590 29.27 -7.16 -17.98
N ASN A 591 29.53 -8.41 -18.37
CA ASN A 591 28.55 -9.26 -19.05
C ASN A 591 27.35 -9.59 -18.14
N LEU A 592 27.60 -9.90 -16.87
CA LEU A 592 26.55 -10.17 -15.88
C LEU A 592 25.78 -8.89 -15.57
N ALA A 593 26.49 -7.77 -15.39
CA ALA A 593 25.87 -6.46 -15.23
C ALA A 593 24.94 -6.10 -16.39
N THR A 594 25.34 -6.34 -17.65
CA THR A 594 24.49 -6.12 -18.83
C THR A 594 23.22 -6.96 -18.76
N ALA A 595 23.32 -8.25 -18.39
CA ALA A 595 22.17 -9.12 -18.29
C ALA A 595 21.16 -8.63 -17.24
N ASP A 596 21.62 -8.21 -16.06
CA ASP A 596 20.74 -7.74 -15.00
C ASP A 596 20.18 -6.33 -15.25
N PHE A 597 20.96 -5.39 -15.79
CA PHE A 597 20.41 -4.10 -16.22
C PHE A 597 19.39 -4.27 -17.35
N TYR A 598 19.63 -5.19 -18.28
CA TYR A 598 18.68 -5.51 -19.34
C TYR A 598 17.34 -6.00 -18.76
N GLN A 599 17.37 -6.97 -17.84
CA GLN A 599 16.17 -7.46 -17.16
C GLN A 599 15.47 -6.36 -16.35
N SER A 600 16.25 -5.52 -15.66
CA SER A 600 15.73 -4.39 -14.91
C SER A 600 15.03 -3.36 -15.82
N ALA A 601 15.59 -3.11 -17.02
CA ALA A 601 15.01 -2.23 -18.03
C ALA A 601 13.71 -2.78 -18.61
N GLN A 602 13.53 -4.10 -18.64
CA GLN A 602 12.26 -4.72 -19.04
C GLN A 602 11.18 -4.54 -17.97
N LEU A 603 11.54 -4.60 -16.68
CA LEU A 603 10.59 -4.45 -15.57
C LEU A 603 10.16 -3.00 -15.36
N VAL A 604 11.10 -2.05 -15.33
CA VAL A 604 10.81 -0.62 -15.11
C VAL A 604 11.65 0.27 -16.03
N PRO A 605 11.31 0.37 -17.34
CA PRO A 605 12.12 1.09 -18.33
C PRO A 605 12.33 2.58 -18.05
N ALA A 606 11.44 3.20 -17.28
CA ALA A 606 11.55 4.62 -16.95
C ALA A 606 12.34 4.89 -15.66
N LYS A 607 12.84 3.84 -15.00
CA LYS A 607 13.61 3.97 -13.77
C LYS A 607 14.97 4.56 -14.09
N ARG A 608 15.30 5.64 -13.39
CA ARG A 608 16.57 6.35 -13.55
C ARG A 608 17.74 5.45 -13.17
N GLY A 609 18.77 5.44 -14.01
CA GLY A 609 20.04 4.78 -13.78
C GLY A 609 20.16 3.40 -14.39
N ILE A 610 19.06 2.79 -14.82
CA ILE A 610 19.09 1.47 -15.43
C ILE A 610 19.76 1.54 -16.80
N PHE A 611 19.32 2.45 -17.68
CA PHE A 611 19.87 2.57 -19.02
C PHE A 611 21.28 3.16 -19.00
N TYR A 612 21.57 4.04 -18.04
CA TYR A 612 22.94 4.49 -17.77
C TYR A 612 23.86 3.33 -17.35
N GLY A 613 23.45 2.52 -16.36
CA GLY A 613 24.22 1.35 -15.91
C GLY A 613 24.40 0.31 -17.02
N LEU A 614 23.36 0.07 -17.82
CA LEU A 614 23.43 -0.75 -19.03
C LEU A 614 24.51 -0.22 -19.98
N GLY A 615 24.49 1.08 -20.27
CA GLY A 615 25.49 1.72 -21.12
C GLY A 615 26.92 1.58 -20.60
N LEU A 616 27.14 1.78 -19.30
CA LEU A 616 28.46 1.57 -18.69
C LEU A 616 28.94 0.12 -18.82
N SER A 617 28.05 -0.85 -18.58
CA SER A 617 28.40 -2.27 -18.70
C SER A 617 28.76 -2.66 -20.14
N LEU A 618 28.10 -2.07 -21.14
CA LEU A 618 28.39 -2.29 -22.56
C LEU A 618 29.69 -1.60 -22.98
N LEU A 619 29.96 -0.41 -22.45
CA LEU A 619 31.21 0.30 -22.70
C LEU A 619 32.41 -0.50 -22.19
N ALA A 620 32.28 -1.13 -21.02
CA ALA A 620 33.30 -2.02 -20.47
C ALA A 620 33.53 -3.31 -21.28
N GLN A 621 32.66 -3.60 -22.25
CA GLN A 621 32.79 -4.69 -23.23
C GLN A 621 33.22 -4.20 -24.62
N ASP A 622 33.66 -2.94 -24.74
CA ASP A 622 34.00 -2.29 -26.01
C ASP A 622 32.83 -2.20 -27.01
N LYS A 623 31.58 -2.30 -26.54
CA LYS A 623 30.35 -2.18 -27.34
C LYS A 623 29.87 -0.72 -27.39
N THR A 624 30.74 0.18 -27.83
CA THR A 624 30.55 1.64 -27.73
C THR A 624 29.25 2.14 -28.36
N ASP A 625 28.86 1.65 -29.54
CA ASP A 625 27.65 2.11 -30.21
C ASP A 625 26.36 1.76 -29.43
N LEU A 626 26.33 0.57 -28.81
CA LEU A 626 25.22 0.13 -27.94
C LEU A 626 25.25 0.87 -26.60
N ALA A 627 26.44 1.16 -26.07
CA ALA A 627 26.60 1.96 -24.87
C ALA A 627 26.04 3.39 -25.06
N VAL A 628 26.39 4.03 -26.18
CA VAL A 628 25.87 5.35 -26.56
C VAL A 628 24.35 5.30 -26.75
N GLU A 629 23.81 4.25 -27.36
CA GLU A 629 22.36 4.06 -27.51
C GLU A 629 21.65 3.95 -26.16
N ALA A 630 22.15 3.10 -25.26
CA ALA A 630 21.57 2.92 -23.93
C ALA A 630 21.59 4.23 -23.14
N ILE A 631 22.71 4.95 -23.11
CA ILE A 631 22.78 6.22 -22.38
C ILE A 631 21.91 7.30 -23.03
N ALA A 632 21.77 7.29 -24.36
CA ALA A 632 20.83 8.19 -25.04
C ALA A 632 19.39 7.93 -24.60
N LEU A 633 18.97 6.67 -24.44
CA LEU A 633 17.63 6.32 -23.93
C LEU A 633 17.41 6.78 -22.48
N GLU A 634 18.43 6.74 -21.62
CA GLU A 634 18.38 7.32 -20.27
C GLU A 634 18.05 8.82 -20.35
N ILE A 635 18.80 9.56 -21.18
CA ILE A 635 18.66 11.01 -21.32
C ILE A 635 17.34 11.40 -21.96
N LEU A 636 16.88 10.66 -22.98
CA LEU A 636 15.56 10.91 -23.58
C LEU A 636 14.48 10.86 -22.49
N ARG A 637 14.56 9.90 -21.56
CA ARG A 637 13.55 9.72 -20.52
C ARG A 637 13.76 10.60 -19.28
N ASP A 638 14.99 10.96 -18.95
CA ASP A 638 15.38 11.89 -17.88
C ASP A 638 16.37 12.96 -18.40
N PRO A 639 15.86 13.97 -19.15
CA PRO A 639 16.68 15.00 -19.78
C PRO A 639 17.69 15.72 -18.88
N PRO A 640 17.41 15.99 -17.58
CA PRO A 640 18.39 16.61 -16.69
C PRO A 640 19.75 15.89 -16.65
N PHE A 641 19.78 14.58 -16.93
CA PHE A 641 20.98 13.77 -16.89
C PHE A 641 22.07 14.24 -17.87
N ILE A 642 21.72 14.90 -18.99
CA ILE A 642 22.69 15.50 -19.92
C ILE A 642 23.54 16.60 -19.26
N THR A 643 23.03 17.21 -18.19
CA THR A 643 23.71 18.28 -17.45
C THR A 643 24.53 17.78 -16.25
N SER A 644 24.55 16.46 -16.05
CA SER A 644 25.21 15.84 -14.91
C SER A 644 26.72 16.17 -14.89
N PRO A 645 27.29 16.50 -13.72
CA PRO A 645 28.73 16.70 -13.59
C PRO A 645 29.59 15.49 -13.98
N ILE A 646 29.03 14.28 -14.03
CA ILE A 646 29.78 13.07 -14.41
C ILE A 646 30.40 13.17 -15.80
N TRP A 647 29.81 13.95 -16.72
CA TRP A 647 30.32 14.17 -18.07
C TRP A 647 31.67 14.88 -18.10
N ARG A 648 32.11 15.44 -16.98
CA ARG A 648 33.39 16.14 -16.83
C ARG A 648 34.49 15.26 -16.25
N GLY A 649 34.16 14.07 -15.74
CA GLY A 649 35.09 13.18 -15.08
C GLY A 649 35.29 11.85 -15.83
N GLY A 650 36.50 11.30 -15.74
CA GLY A 650 36.83 9.99 -16.33
C GLY A 650 36.71 9.94 -17.86
N GLY A 651 36.56 8.74 -18.42
CA GLY A 651 36.42 8.52 -19.87
C GLY A 651 35.06 8.93 -20.46
N LEU A 652 34.08 9.34 -19.64
CA LEU A 652 32.74 9.72 -20.12
C LEU A 652 32.73 11.05 -20.88
N GLY A 653 33.69 11.94 -20.61
CA GLY A 653 33.79 13.22 -21.32
C GLY A 653 34.06 13.05 -22.82
N GLU A 654 34.80 12.01 -23.20
CA GLU A 654 35.08 11.69 -24.62
C GLU A 654 33.85 11.15 -25.34
N LEU A 655 32.95 10.46 -24.61
CA LEU A 655 31.68 9.94 -25.15
C LEU A 655 30.59 11.00 -25.25
N TYR A 656 30.68 12.08 -24.48
CA TYR A 656 29.63 13.09 -24.38
C TYR A 656 29.17 13.65 -25.75
N PRO A 657 30.07 14.02 -26.70
CA PRO A 657 29.64 14.47 -28.02
C PRO A 657 28.84 13.41 -28.81
N ALA A 658 29.24 12.15 -28.75
CA ALA A 658 28.54 11.05 -29.42
C ALA A 658 27.16 10.80 -28.80
N VAL A 659 27.05 10.86 -27.47
CA VAL A 659 25.78 10.75 -26.74
C VAL A 659 24.85 11.91 -27.09
N VAL A 660 25.34 13.16 -27.07
CA VAL A 660 24.56 14.34 -27.49
C VAL A 660 24.04 14.16 -28.91
N ALA A 661 24.90 13.76 -29.85
CA ALA A 661 24.50 13.55 -31.24
C ALA A 661 23.41 12.47 -31.37
N ARG A 662 23.54 11.36 -30.63
CA ARG A 662 22.53 10.29 -30.62
C ARG A 662 21.19 10.77 -30.05
N VAL A 663 21.23 11.49 -28.92
CA VAL A 663 20.03 12.05 -28.28
C VAL A 663 19.31 13.03 -29.23
N MET A 664 20.05 13.95 -29.84
CA MET A 664 19.48 14.93 -30.77
C MET A 664 18.89 14.25 -32.01
N GLY A 665 19.58 13.26 -32.58
CA GLY A 665 19.06 12.45 -33.68
C GLY A 665 17.77 11.71 -33.33
N HIS A 666 17.65 11.18 -32.12
CA HIS A 666 16.41 10.57 -31.65
C HIS A 666 15.28 11.59 -31.49
N TYR A 667 15.55 12.80 -30.99
CA TYR A 667 14.53 13.85 -30.96
C TYR A 667 14.08 14.25 -32.37
N GLU A 668 15.00 14.34 -33.34
CA GLU A 668 14.64 14.59 -34.75
C GLU A 668 13.77 13.48 -35.32
N GLN A 669 14.14 12.21 -35.09
CA GLN A 669 13.33 11.06 -35.51
C GLN A 669 11.93 11.09 -34.89
N LEU A 670 11.85 11.34 -33.58
CA LEU A 670 10.57 11.40 -32.87
C LEU A 670 9.73 12.59 -33.35
N LEU A 671 10.32 13.76 -33.55
CA LEU A 671 9.61 14.94 -34.05
C LEU A 671 9.21 14.83 -35.52
N ALA A 672 9.92 14.04 -36.33
CA ALA A 672 9.45 13.71 -37.68
C ALA A 672 8.15 12.90 -37.65
N GLN A 673 7.96 12.06 -36.63
CA GLN A 673 6.75 11.26 -36.44
C GLN A 673 5.66 12.00 -35.64
N TYR A 674 6.06 12.85 -34.69
CA TYR A 674 5.21 13.58 -33.75
C TYR A 674 5.56 15.07 -33.75
N PRO A 675 5.34 15.80 -34.86
CA PRO A 675 5.84 17.16 -35.06
C PRO A 675 5.22 18.21 -34.15
N ASP A 676 4.10 17.91 -33.49
CA ASP A 676 3.39 18.85 -32.61
C ASP A 676 3.53 18.48 -31.13
N ASP A 677 4.43 17.55 -30.74
CA ASP A 677 4.58 17.15 -29.34
C ASP A 677 5.40 18.19 -28.54
N PRO A 678 4.77 18.98 -27.66
CA PRO A 678 5.45 20.08 -26.98
C PRO A 678 6.52 19.57 -25.99
N LEU A 679 6.39 18.35 -25.47
CA LEU A 679 7.40 17.81 -24.55
C LEU A 679 8.71 17.52 -25.30
N LEU A 680 8.62 16.92 -26.48
CA LEU A 680 9.79 16.63 -27.32
C LEU A 680 10.52 17.91 -27.71
N HIS A 681 9.76 18.93 -28.15
CA HIS A 681 10.29 20.24 -28.48
C HIS A 681 10.97 20.93 -27.29
N ARG A 682 10.37 20.87 -26.10
CA ARG A 682 10.98 21.42 -24.88
C ARG A 682 12.29 20.74 -24.53
N CYS A 683 12.32 19.41 -24.51
CA CYS A 683 13.56 18.69 -24.23
C CYS A 683 14.65 19.00 -25.26
N ARG A 684 14.31 19.00 -26.57
CA ARG A 684 15.26 19.33 -27.63
C ARG A 684 15.79 20.76 -27.50
N GLY A 685 14.92 21.73 -27.27
CA GLY A 685 15.29 23.14 -27.09
C GLY A 685 16.17 23.38 -25.86
N GLY A 686 15.84 22.76 -24.73
CA GLY A 686 16.66 22.83 -23.51
C GLY A 686 18.05 22.23 -23.70
N ILE A 687 18.15 21.08 -24.37
CA ILE A 687 19.43 20.45 -24.71
C ILE A 687 20.22 21.30 -25.70
N ALA A 688 19.58 21.82 -26.76
CA ALA A 688 20.21 22.71 -27.74
C ALA A 688 20.83 23.94 -27.05
N TRP A 689 20.10 24.56 -26.12
CA TRP A 689 20.62 25.67 -25.31
C TRP A 689 21.83 25.25 -24.46
N TRP A 690 21.77 24.10 -23.82
CA TRP A 690 22.86 23.58 -22.98
C TRP A 690 24.14 23.34 -23.78
N ILE A 691 24.04 22.75 -24.96
CA ILE A 691 25.20 22.44 -25.81
C ILE A 691 25.67 23.63 -26.65
N GLY A 692 24.90 24.74 -26.67
CA GLY A 692 25.27 25.98 -27.36
C GLY A 692 24.74 26.10 -28.80
N ASP A 693 23.82 25.25 -29.24
CA ASP A 693 23.06 25.45 -30.48
C ASP A 693 21.93 26.45 -30.24
N PHE A 694 22.31 27.72 -30.13
CA PHE A 694 21.38 28.79 -29.81
C PHE A 694 20.37 29.08 -30.91
N ALA A 695 20.65 28.74 -32.17
CA ALA A 695 19.72 28.94 -33.28
C ALA A 695 18.54 27.95 -33.19
N LEU A 696 18.83 26.67 -32.92
CA LEU A 696 17.80 25.68 -32.66
C LEU A 696 17.04 26.01 -31.37
N ALA A 697 17.76 26.34 -30.28
CA ALA A 697 17.15 26.72 -29.02
C ALA A 697 16.19 27.92 -29.18
N GLU A 698 16.58 28.96 -29.91
CA GLU A 698 15.73 30.12 -30.17
C GLU A 698 14.45 29.74 -30.92
N THR A 699 14.55 28.85 -31.91
CA THR A 699 13.39 28.36 -32.66
C THR A 699 12.40 27.66 -31.73
N GLU A 700 12.89 26.78 -30.86
CA GLU A 700 12.07 26.05 -29.89
C GLU A 700 11.47 26.97 -28.83
N PHE A 701 12.28 27.88 -28.28
CA PHE A 701 11.87 28.81 -27.21
C PHE A 701 10.74 29.72 -27.65
N ARG A 702 10.76 30.20 -28.90
CA ARG A 702 9.70 31.08 -29.42
C ARG A 702 8.32 30.42 -29.49
N GLN A 703 8.26 29.10 -29.62
CA GLN A 703 7.02 28.38 -29.89
C GLN A 703 6.51 27.59 -28.68
N TYR A 704 7.42 27.02 -27.86
CA TYR A 704 7.05 26.01 -26.86
C TYR A 704 7.39 26.38 -25.41
N PHE A 705 8.03 27.52 -25.19
CA PHE A 705 8.42 28.04 -23.88
C PHE A 705 7.76 29.38 -23.59
N ASP A 706 7.83 29.81 -22.34
CA ASP A 706 7.50 31.17 -21.97
C ASP A 706 8.48 32.20 -22.56
N ALA A 707 8.09 33.47 -22.50
CA ALA A 707 8.94 34.55 -23.02
C ALA A 707 10.29 34.65 -22.29
N THR A 708 10.37 34.19 -21.04
CA THR A 708 11.60 34.26 -20.23
C THR A 708 12.68 33.31 -20.71
N ALA A 709 12.34 32.23 -21.39
CA ALA A 709 13.33 31.36 -22.04
C ALA A 709 14.22 32.11 -23.04
N LEU A 710 13.69 33.13 -23.73
CA LEU A 710 14.47 33.92 -24.67
C LEU A 710 15.53 34.79 -23.99
N SER A 711 15.38 35.18 -22.72
CA SER A 711 16.40 35.96 -22.00
C SER A 711 17.61 35.12 -21.56
N LEU A 712 17.57 33.80 -21.75
CA LEU A 712 18.71 32.90 -21.52
C LEU A 712 19.63 32.78 -22.75
N LEU A 713 19.24 33.36 -23.90
CA LEU A 713 20.04 33.38 -25.11
C LEU A 713 21.06 34.54 -25.08
N PRO A 714 22.26 34.35 -25.65
CA PRO A 714 23.28 35.41 -25.68
C PRO A 714 22.78 36.70 -26.33
N GLY A 715 23.05 37.86 -25.70
CA GLY A 715 22.75 39.18 -26.26
C GLY A 715 21.29 39.64 -26.16
N ARG A 716 20.45 38.98 -25.36
CA ARG A 716 19.07 39.38 -25.06
C ARG A 716 18.99 40.12 -23.72
N GLU A 717 18.08 41.10 -23.61
CA GLU A 717 17.83 41.81 -22.34
C GLU A 717 17.08 40.90 -21.34
N ALA A 718 17.37 41.06 -20.05
CA ALA A 718 16.69 40.35 -18.98
C ALA A 718 15.21 40.77 -18.92
N LEU A 719 14.30 39.80 -18.96
CA LEU A 719 12.90 40.03 -18.63
C LEU A 719 12.76 40.18 -17.11
N GLY A 720 11.83 41.01 -16.63
CA GLY A 720 11.72 41.44 -15.23
C GLY A 720 11.64 40.31 -14.18
N GLN A 721 11.69 40.69 -12.90
CA GLN A 721 11.87 39.82 -11.71
C GLN A 721 10.71 38.85 -11.37
N GLU A 722 9.88 38.45 -12.33
CA GLU A 722 8.65 37.67 -12.08
C GLU A 722 8.88 36.15 -12.01
N THR A 723 9.96 35.60 -12.57
CA THR A 723 10.26 34.15 -12.53
C THR A 723 11.44 33.82 -11.62
N ALA A 724 11.50 32.58 -11.12
CA ALA A 724 12.61 32.12 -10.27
C ALA A 724 13.96 32.12 -11.02
N ILE A 725 13.95 31.83 -12.33
CA ILE A 725 15.14 31.92 -13.18
C ILE A 725 15.59 33.38 -13.34
N ALA A 726 14.66 34.32 -13.53
CA ALA A 726 14.99 35.74 -13.61
C ALA A 726 15.60 36.26 -12.29
N LEU A 727 15.10 35.81 -11.14
CA LEU A 727 15.73 36.11 -9.85
C LEU A 727 17.13 35.49 -9.71
N LEU A 728 17.33 34.26 -10.21
CA LEU A 728 18.65 33.63 -10.24
C LEU A 728 19.63 34.40 -11.16
N GLN A 729 19.16 34.94 -12.28
CA GLN A 729 19.97 35.84 -13.11
C GLN A 729 20.25 37.16 -12.39
N ALA A 730 19.26 37.77 -11.74
CA ALA A 730 19.44 38.99 -10.96
C ALA A 730 20.44 38.81 -9.80
N THR A 731 20.48 37.60 -9.21
CA THR A 731 21.45 37.19 -8.19
C THR A 731 22.90 37.28 -8.70
N TRP A 732 23.11 36.96 -9.98
CA TRP A 732 24.39 37.11 -10.66
C TRP A 732 24.73 38.58 -10.89
N GLU A 733 23.79 39.33 -11.45
CA GLU A 733 23.93 40.74 -11.86
C GLU A 733 24.10 41.71 -10.68
N ASN A 734 23.64 41.34 -9.47
CA ASN A 734 23.67 42.20 -8.27
C ASN A 734 24.48 41.56 -7.12
N PRO A 735 25.83 41.61 -7.16
CA PRO A 735 26.68 40.97 -6.14
C PRO A 735 26.38 41.39 -4.69
N GLU A 736 25.97 42.64 -4.46
CA GLU A 736 25.67 43.16 -3.12
C GLU A 736 24.39 42.56 -2.50
N LYS A 737 23.44 42.14 -3.34
CA LYS A 737 22.15 41.55 -2.91
C LYS A 737 22.07 40.04 -3.16
N ARG A 738 23.20 39.41 -3.45
CA ARG A 738 23.26 38.04 -3.94
C ARG A 738 22.56 37.03 -3.01
N LEU A 739 22.80 37.12 -1.71
CA LEU A 739 22.18 36.19 -0.76
C LEU A 739 20.65 36.36 -0.71
N GLU A 740 20.17 37.60 -0.61
CA GLU A 740 18.74 37.93 -0.57
C GLU A 740 18.01 37.41 -1.82
N LEU A 741 18.55 37.69 -3.01
CA LEU A 741 17.95 37.27 -4.27
C LEU A 741 18.04 35.75 -4.49
N LEU A 742 19.11 35.09 -4.01
CA LEU A 742 19.23 33.64 -4.07
C LEU A 742 18.18 32.96 -3.19
N GLU A 743 17.98 33.45 -1.97
CA GLU A 743 16.97 32.91 -1.05
C GLU A 743 15.55 33.14 -1.58
N GLU A 744 15.28 34.30 -2.19
CA GLU A 744 14.01 34.55 -2.86
C GLU A 744 13.80 33.60 -4.06
N ALA A 745 14.82 33.42 -4.90
CA ALA A 745 14.77 32.50 -6.04
C ALA A 745 14.53 31.05 -5.59
N TRP A 746 15.15 30.62 -4.49
CA TRP A 746 14.97 29.30 -3.92
C TRP A 746 13.57 29.12 -3.32
N ALA A 747 13.09 30.10 -2.56
CA ALA A 747 11.77 30.06 -1.93
C ALA A 747 10.62 29.95 -2.97
N ARG A 748 10.79 30.49 -4.18
CA ARG A 748 9.80 30.34 -5.26
C ARG A 748 9.64 28.92 -5.79
N VAL A 749 10.69 28.09 -5.71
CA VAL A 749 10.68 26.70 -6.23
C VAL A 749 10.62 25.65 -5.12
N SER A 750 11.12 25.97 -3.93
CA SER A 750 11.12 25.08 -2.77
C SER A 750 10.71 25.84 -1.49
N PRO A 751 9.44 26.27 -1.36
CA PRO A 751 8.98 27.09 -0.25
C PRO A 751 9.02 26.38 1.11
N GLN A 752 9.10 25.04 1.11
CA GLN A 752 9.03 24.21 2.32
C GLN A 752 10.40 23.77 2.85
N GLN A 753 11.47 23.92 2.06
CA GLN A 753 12.82 23.49 2.42
C GLN A 753 13.80 24.63 2.14
N PRO A 754 14.26 25.37 3.16
CA PRO A 754 15.26 26.42 2.96
C PRO A 754 16.61 25.82 2.55
N LEU A 755 17.46 26.66 1.94
CA LEU A 755 18.86 26.31 1.68
C LEU A 755 19.58 25.94 2.99
N THR A 756 20.38 24.88 2.95
CA THR A 756 21.33 24.58 4.03
C THR A 756 22.48 25.58 4.03
N ASP A 757 23.14 25.77 5.18
CA ASP A 757 24.29 26.68 5.28
C ASP A 757 25.43 26.31 4.34
N GLN A 758 25.66 25.02 4.13
CA GLN A 758 26.63 24.51 3.17
C GLN A 758 26.26 24.94 1.75
N GLN A 759 25.01 24.70 1.32
CA GLN A 759 24.56 25.08 -0.02
C GLN A 759 24.64 26.60 -0.23
N ARG A 760 24.26 27.40 0.77
CA ARG A 760 24.41 28.87 0.72
C ARG A 760 25.84 29.27 0.42
N GLN A 761 26.80 28.74 1.18
CA GLN A 761 28.21 29.06 1.02
C GLN A 761 28.74 28.61 -0.35
N GLU A 762 28.39 27.41 -0.79
CA GLU A 762 28.79 26.87 -2.09
C GLU A 762 28.26 27.72 -3.25
N PHE A 763 26.97 28.11 -3.23
CA PHE A 763 26.40 28.99 -4.24
C PHE A 763 27.13 30.34 -4.31
N LEU A 764 27.31 31.00 -3.17
CA LEU A 764 27.98 32.31 -3.12
C LEU A 764 29.43 32.24 -3.61
N ALA A 765 30.17 31.23 -3.17
CA ALA A 765 31.58 31.05 -3.53
C ALA A 765 31.73 30.70 -5.02
N THR A 766 30.93 29.76 -5.53
CA THR A 766 31.01 29.34 -6.94
C THR A 766 30.59 30.45 -7.90
N MET A 767 29.56 31.23 -7.54
CA MET A 767 29.15 32.39 -8.33
C MET A 767 30.23 33.47 -8.37
N ALA A 768 30.88 33.76 -7.23
CA ALA A 768 31.93 34.78 -7.16
C ALA A 768 33.19 34.42 -7.96
N ASN A 769 33.47 33.12 -8.11
CA ASN A 769 34.69 32.61 -8.75
C ASN A 769 34.52 32.24 -10.23
N SER A 770 33.32 32.38 -10.79
CA SER A 770 33.03 32.04 -12.19
C SER A 770 33.11 33.28 -13.09
N PRO A 771 33.56 33.15 -14.36
CA PRO A 771 33.77 34.29 -15.24
C PRO A 771 32.48 34.92 -15.77
N ASP A 772 31.45 34.10 -15.96
CA ASP A 772 30.14 34.51 -16.46
C ASP A 772 29.06 33.51 -16.01
N PHE A 773 27.80 33.91 -16.14
CA PHE A 773 26.65 33.11 -15.70
C PHE A 773 26.52 31.78 -16.44
N ALA A 774 26.84 31.73 -17.74
CA ALA A 774 26.72 30.51 -18.54
C ALA A 774 27.80 29.49 -18.15
N THR A 775 29.04 29.95 -17.95
CA THR A 775 30.15 29.14 -17.43
C THR A 775 29.86 28.67 -16.01
N TRP A 776 29.32 29.54 -15.15
CA TRP A 776 28.89 29.17 -13.81
C TRP A 776 27.84 28.06 -13.86
N ILE A 777 26.73 28.23 -14.59
CA ILE A 777 25.68 27.20 -14.69
C ILE A 777 26.24 25.87 -15.20
N ARG A 778 27.09 25.90 -16.24
CA ARG A 778 27.56 24.67 -16.90
C ARG A 778 28.62 23.92 -16.11
N VAL A 779 29.50 24.65 -15.42
CA VAL A 779 30.71 24.08 -14.80
C VAL A 779 30.81 24.44 -13.31
N GLY A 780 30.53 25.68 -12.94
CA GLY A 780 30.74 26.19 -11.58
C GLY A 780 29.62 25.87 -10.58
N ALA A 781 28.41 25.56 -11.03
CA ALA A 781 27.25 25.40 -10.16
C ALA A 781 27.46 24.28 -9.12
N PRO A 782 26.95 24.45 -7.87
CA PRO A 782 27.04 23.43 -6.84
C PRO A 782 26.52 22.07 -7.31
N VAL A 783 27.16 21.02 -6.81
CA VAL A 783 26.86 19.63 -7.19
C VAL A 783 26.18 18.94 -6.01
N LEU A 784 25.01 18.36 -6.26
CA LEU A 784 24.35 17.50 -5.29
C LEU A 784 24.72 16.04 -5.58
N GLN A 785 25.33 15.38 -4.59
CA GLN A 785 25.59 13.94 -4.63
C GLN A 785 24.74 13.20 -3.61
N TYR A 786 24.03 12.18 -4.05
CA TYR A 786 23.15 11.38 -3.19
C TYR A 786 22.88 10.01 -3.79
N ARG A 787 22.40 9.08 -2.96
CA ARG A 787 21.86 7.79 -3.41
C ARG A 787 20.36 7.78 -3.21
N ARG A 788 19.63 7.21 -4.17
CA ARG A 788 18.16 7.22 -4.14
C ARG A 788 17.66 6.20 -3.15
N GLN A 789 17.02 6.67 -2.08
CA GLN A 789 16.34 5.80 -1.14
C GLN A 789 15.12 5.14 -1.80
N ARG A 790 14.92 3.85 -1.54
CA ARG A 790 13.74 3.08 -1.95
C ARG A 790 12.63 3.25 -0.91
N SER A 791 12.05 4.45 -0.85
CA SER A 791 10.97 4.77 0.09
C SER A 791 9.81 3.77 -0.03
N GLY A 792 9.38 3.22 1.10
CA GLY A 792 8.30 2.24 1.16
C GLY A 792 8.72 0.80 0.80
N PHE A 793 10.00 0.51 0.52
CA PHE A 793 10.49 -0.84 0.26
C PHE A 793 10.06 -1.83 1.34
N ASN A 794 10.24 -1.43 2.60
CA ASN A 794 9.89 -2.21 3.78
C ASN A 794 8.39 -2.53 3.83
N VAL A 795 7.54 -1.49 3.81
CA VAL A 795 6.08 -1.64 3.85
C VAL A 795 5.57 -2.49 2.68
N ASN A 796 6.07 -2.25 1.47
CA ASN A 796 5.68 -3.01 0.28
C ASN A 796 6.21 -4.45 0.27
N SER A 797 7.30 -4.73 0.98
CA SER A 797 7.80 -6.08 1.19
C SER A 797 7.18 -6.75 2.41
N ARG A 798 6.23 -6.10 3.11
CA ARG A 798 5.57 -6.63 4.32
C ARG A 798 6.58 -6.97 5.43
N HIS A 799 7.60 -6.13 5.59
CA HIS A 799 8.58 -6.16 6.69
C HIS A 799 8.98 -4.74 7.06
N ILE A 800 8.86 -4.33 8.34
CA ILE A 800 9.22 -2.95 8.76
C ILE A 800 10.30 -2.88 9.84
N ASP A 801 10.93 -4.00 10.17
CA ASP A 801 11.98 -4.05 11.19
C ASP A 801 13.30 -3.41 10.73
N GLY A 802 13.68 -3.57 9.46
CA GLY A 802 14.91 -3.03 8.87
C GLY A 802 14.78 -1.61 8.32
N ASP A 803 15.86 -1.08 7.76
CA ASP A 803 15.88 0.26 7.17
C ASP A 803 15.56 0.21 5.66
N ASN A 804 15.11 1.33 5.08
CA ASN A 804 14.83 1.39 3.65
C ASN A 804 16.16 1.45 2.88
N PRO A 805 16.41 0.54 1.93
CA PRO A 805 17.66 0.50 1.20
C PRO A 805 17.80 1.69 0.24
N THR A 806 19.02 1.93 -0.21
CA THR A 806 19.34 2.89 -1.27
C THR A 806 19.89 2.19 -2.49
N ASP A 807 19.72 2.76 -3.68
CA ASP A 807 20.44 2.29 -4.86
C ASP A 807 21.95 2.47 -4.66
N PHE A 808 22.77 1.51 -5.11
CA PHE A 808 24.22 1.66 -5.11
C PHE A 808 24.72 2.76 -6.07
N TRP A 809 23.92 3.16 -7.04
CA TRP A 809 24.27 4.29 -7.91
C TRP A 809 24.27 5.62 -7.15
N THR A 810 25.45 6.22 -7.04
CA THR A 810 25.61 7.61 -6.60
C THR A 810 25.25 8.57 -7.73
N VAL A 811 24.15 9.26 -7.55
CA VAL A 811 23.67 10.31 -8.45
C VAL A 811 24.52 11.55 -8.23
N SER A 812 24.93 12.19 -9.32
CA SER A 812 25.57 13.50 -9.30
C SER A 812 24.76 14.45 -10.16
N GLU A 813 24.21 15.49 -9.56
CA GLU A 813 23.28 16.41 -10.20
C GLU A 813 23.81 17.85 -10.15
N ASN A 814 23.60 18.59 -11.23
CA ASN A 814 23.80 20.04 -11.23
C ASN A 814 22.65 20.66 -10.42
N LEU A 815 22.94 21.20 -9.24
CA LEU A 815 21.92 21.66 -8.31
C LEU A 815 21.12 22.83 -8.91
N ALA A 816 21.76 23.72 -9.66
CA ALA A 816 21.07 24.84 -10.28
C ALA A 816 20.08 24.37 -11.36
N ILE A 817 20.50 23.46 -12.24
CA ILE A 817 19.62 22.93 -13.30
C ILE A 817 18.43 22.17 -12.71
N ASN A 818 18.65 21.27 -11.75
CA ASN A 818 17.57 20.47 -11.17
C ASN A 818 16.59 21.29 -10.32
N THR A 819 17.01 22.46 -9.86
CA THR A 819 16.19 23.33 -9.01
C THR A 819 15.36 24.32 -9.83
N TRP A 820 15.99 25.05 -10.76
CA TRP A 820 15.34 26.18 -11.45
C TRP A 820 14.97 25.91 -12.91
N PHE A 821 15.60 24.94 -13.57
CA PHE A 821 15.46 24.73 -15.03
C PHE A 821 14.56 23.54 -15.39
N GLY A 822 13.62 23.18 -14.51
CA GLY A 822 12.71 22.04 -14.72
C GLY A 822 11.83 22.13 -15.96
N GLU A 823 11.56 23.33 -16.49
CA GLU A 823 10.84 23.48 -17.77
C GLU A 823 11.71 23.13 -18.99
N PHE A 824 13.02 23.40 -18.92
CA PHE A 824 13.99 23.10 -19.97
C PHE A 824 14.40 21.63 -19.97
N PHE A 825 14.44 21.03 -18.78
CA PHE A 825 14.79 19.62 -18.58
C PHE A 825 13.69 18.92 -17.77
N PRO A 826 12.51 18.66 -18.38
CA PRO A 826 11.39 18.12 -17.64
C PRO A 826 11.66 16.67 -17.18
N SER A 827 11.76 16.45 -15.86
CA SER A 827 11.83 15.11 -15.28
C SER A 827 10.42 14.52 -15.14
N VAL A 828 9.91 13.91 -16.20
CA VAL A 828 8.53 13.44 -16.29
C VAL A 828 8.27 12.22 -15.38
N VAL A 829 7.28 12.29 -14.49
CA VAL A 829 6.86 11.13 -13.68
C VAL A 829 5.95 10.19 -14.49
N TYR A 830 4.85 10.72 -15.03
CA TYR A 830 3.84 9.95 -15.77
C TYR A 830 3.38 10.68 -17.03
N LYS A 831 3.71 10.14 -18.20
CA LYS A 831 3.22 10.62 -19.50
C LYS A 831 3.12 9.44 -20.47
N PRO A 832 2.01 8.69 -20.44
CA PRO A 832 1.83 7.45 -21.22
C PRO A 832 2.21 7.54 -22.70
N ARG A 833 1.82 8.63 -23.36
CA ARG A 833 2.15 8.85 -24.77
C ARG A 833 3.65 8.92 -25.01
N PHE A 834 4.38 9.61 -24.13
CA PHE A 834 5.83 9.73 -24.23
C PHE A 834 6.52 8.38 -24.01
N ASP A 835 6.09 7.62 -23.01
CA ASP A 835 6.64 6.28 -22.78
C ASP A 835 6.37 5.31 -23.95
N LEU A 836 5.24 5.45 -24.65
CA LEU A 836 4.95 4.70 -25.89
C LEU A 836 5.80 5.16 -27.08
N GLN A 837 6.04 6.47 -27.23
CA GLN A 837 6.88 7.03 -28.29
C GLN A 837 8.33 6.54 -28.16
N LEU A 838 8.84 6.35 -26.94
CA LEU A 838 10.19 5.83 -26.69
C LEU A 838 10.29 4.30 -26.85
N GLN A 839 9.17 3.57 -26.79
CA GLN A 839 9.20 2.10 -26.77
C GLN A 839 9.87 1.47 -28.01
N PRO A 840 9.61 1.93 -29.26
CA PRO A 840 10.28 1.36 -30.43
C PRO A 840 11.82 1.45 -30.38
N LEU A 841 12.36 2.53 -29.81
CA LEU A 841 13.81 2.71 -29.66
C LEU A 841 14.37 1.70 -28.65
N ARG A 842 13.65 1.50 -27.53
CA ARG A 842 14.00 0.48 -26.53
C ARG A 842 13.94 -0.93 -27.11
N ASP A 843 12.88 -1.26 -27.85
CA ASP A 843 12.71 -2.57 -28.49
C ASP A 843 13.82 -2.87 -29.50
N SER A 844 14.29 -1.85 -30.24
CA SER A 844 15.43 -1.96 -31.15
C SER A 844 16.73 -2.31 -30.41
N LEU A 845 17.02 -1.61 -29.31
CA LEU A 845 18.16 -1.93 -28.45
C LEU A 845 18.03 -3.34 -27.87
N TYR A 846 16.85 -3.71 -27.37
CA TYR A 846 16.60 -5.03 -26.80
C TYR A 846 16.77 -6.16 -27.81
N ALA A 847 16.30 -5.98 -29.04
CA ALA A 847 16.48 -6.97 -30.10
C ALA A 847 17.96 -7.19 -30.41
N THR A 848 18.73 -6.12 -30.49
CA THR A 848 20.18 -6.16 -30.76
C THR A 848 20.95 -6.82 -29.60
N LEU A 849 20.59 -6.50 -28.35
CA LEU A 849 21.19 -7.14 -27.17
C LEU A 849 20.88 -8.64 -27.11
N LYS A 850 19.66 -9.07 -27.45
CA LYS A 850 19.30 -10.50 -27.47
C LYS A 850 20.16 -11.30 -28.45
N THR A 851 20.46 -10.75 -29.63
CA THR A 851 21.31 -11.41 -30.62
C THR A 851 22.76 -11.53 -30.18
N GLU A 852 23.23 -10.63 -29.32
CA GLU A 852 24.62 -10.64 -28.84
C GLU A 852 24.82 -11.40 -27.52
N ILE A 853 23.79 -11.52 -26.68
CA ILE A 853 23.85 -12.25 -25.40
C ILE A 853 23.68 -13.76 -25.59
N ASN A 854 22.98 -14.19 -26.65
CA ASN A 854 22.85 -15.59 -27.07
C ASN A 854 23.27 -15.76 -28.54
N PRO A 855 24.59 -15.69 -28.86
CA PRO A 855 25.08 -15.84 -30.23
C PRO A 855 24.89 -17.24 -30.82
#